data_AF-A0A3A0GHR5-F1
#
_entry.id   AF-A0A3A0GHR5-F1
#
_cell.length_a   1.000
_cell.length_b   1.000
_cell.length_c   1.000
_cell.angle_alpha   90.00
_cell.angle_beta   90.00
_cell.angle_gamma   90.00
#
_symmetry.space_group_name_H-M   'P 1'
#
loop_
_entity.id
_entity.type
_entity.pdbx_description
1 polymer ?
#
loop_
_entity_poly.entity_id
_entity_poly.type
_entity_poly.pdbx_seq_one_letter_code
_entity_poly.pdbx_strand_id
1 'polypeptide(L)'
;MSTRKLNPARSQGSVLVMTVILLPALLALCALAIGSGYLGYIKTRIQNASNLAAYAGIENFTSSATVRGSACSTLCPAGTSACVAACSNPGVGVPCNYECRAESALERANFVLTQNNPLGDAGGLGFLVQSNQGTVPNHGGVFRLGNWFQVDPDGTCAECNARLPGSCSGVINLCPLDPCNGDYPCWIPNPYPSGGAALTANSVKIEAQNRTSDLISAPFSGIFGGSGIQLGAEATATLVDRCFAMVLDTSLSLGELSHRTRGARPNNPAIPPNTLSVPSGPPASLFAMRANNTQNCNLPLATAEQYFWCNMPDLRPAGSWIDNNTFYQSDYVLRSTPFGQMQLNNIINSAQGYFGVEPFRTYMLAFNGLIRWLQAQASPGDRAMFIAYTGTPFRFIYPNDPDGAGPQLGPVSDDMGFFAQLTNFENIGWRDVSGSTTPELHPNAADFGIMPLFTSNLVEGSTNIVEAIIQAANTLNTQCPVNSRKAILLASDSVSSCSYNPGPPVGPPNGIGRVCNDSYSTYLAAENQLLTIVLPFLNAAKVSLTPIIATVPSLGLGFFNRRNTNVSDPNDPNYFLSFDQTAALGYGGLAIPALPANRLFFSYSSDRTLGYDLCVANGECNGVTVDQYSYDSLGIDPDVRFRRPYATLSHMAFRTGGKACLLLPRHPNGNSAYADLDGDPSTPPQLLNSLRVADQHQAFASEDLTPPEQAARCAQQTLGVNPFMLVSE
;
A
#
# COMPACT_ATOMS: atom_id res chain seq x y z
N MET A 1 -26.98 34.75 -69.87
CA MET A 1 -27.20 33.40 -69.31
C MET A 1 -28.63 33.33 -68.83
N SER A 2 -29.51 32.69 -69.61
CA SER A 2 -30.96 32.61 -69.34
C SER A 2 -31.26 31.36 -68.51
N THR A 3 -31.69 31.56 -67.27
CA THR A 3 -32.17 30.50 -66.37
C THR A 3 -33.50 29.97 -66.91
N ARG A 4 -33.48 28.84 -67.61
CA ARG A 4 -34.69 28.05 -67.91
C ARG A 4 -35.33 27.64 -66.58
N LYS A 5 -36.46 28.28 -66.23
CA LYS A 5 -37.34 27.82 -65.15
C LYS A 5 -37.87 26.43 -65.50
N LEU A 6 -37.40 25.42 -64.78
CA LEU A 6 -37.94 24.06 -64.84
C LEU A 6 -39.41 24.08 -64.40
N ASN A 7 -40.26 23.44 -65.18
CA ASN A 7 -41.71 23.37 -64.97
C ASN A 7 -41.99 22.57 -63.68
N PRO A 8 -42.62 23.16 -62.64
CA PRO A 8 -42.75 22.55 -61.31
C PRO A 8 -43.55 21.23 -61.29
N ALA A 9 -44.37 20.97 -62.31
CA ALA A 9 -45.13 19.72 -62.43
C ALA A 9 -44.25 18.51 -62.80
N ARG A 10 -43.08 18.71 -63.44
CA ARG A 10 -42.20 17.60 -63.87
C ARG A 10 -41.22 17.16 -62.79
N SER A 11 -40.91 18.03 -61.82
CA SER A 11 -40.04 17.69 -60.68
C SER A 11 -40.75 16.89 -59.59
N GLN A 12 -42.08 17.01 -59.46
CA GLN A 12 -42.85 16.27 -58.44
C GLN A 12 -42.89 14.75 -58.71
N GLY A 13 -42.97 14.32 -59.98
CA GLY A 13 -42.94 12.90 -60.34
C GLY A 13 -41.60 12.22 -60.06
N SER A 14 -40.47 12.91 -60.31
CA SER A 14 -39.14 12.38 -60.01
C SER A 14 -38.86 12.29 -58.51
N VAL A 15 -39.39 13.22 -57.70
CA VAL A 15 -39.26 13.17 -56.25
C VAL A 15 -40.01 11.96 -55.70
N LEU A 16 -41.23 11.69 -56.17
CA LEU A 16 -42.01 10.52 -55.72
C LEU A 16 -41.28 9.20 -56.00
N VAL A 17 -40.72 9.02 -57.20
CA VAL A 17 -39.97 7.80 -57.57
C VAL A 17 -38.69 7.67 -56.74
N MET A 18 -37.94 8.76 -56.55
CA MET A 18 -36.76 8.76 -55.67
C MET A 18 -37.13 8.44 -54.21
N THR A 19 -38.22 9.00 -53.69
CA THR A 19 -38.68 8.73 -52.31
C THR A 19 -39.11 7.28 -52.14
N VAL A 20 -39.82 6.69 -53.11
CA VAL A 20 -40.22 5.26 -53.05
C VAL A 20 -39.02 4.32 -53.05
N ILE A 21 -37.91 4.69 -53.70
CA ILE A 21 -36.67 3.89 -53.72
C ILE A 21 -35.80 4.14 -52.49
N LEU A 22 -35.65 5.41 -52.06
CA LEU A 22 -34.76 5.80 -50.96
C LEU A 22 -35.36 5.54 -49.58
N LEU A 23 -36.68 5.66 -49.41
CA LEU A 23 -37.32 5.48 -48.11
C LEU A 23 -37.12 4.06 -47.56
N PRO A 24 -37.32 2.96 -48.34
CA PRO A 24 -37.01 1.61 -47.87
C PRO A 24 -35.53 1.44 -47.52
N ALA A 25 -34.62 2.02 -48.31
CA ALA A 25 -33.19 1.95 -48.05
C ALA A 25 -32.80 2.68 -46.74
N LEU A 26 -33.37 3.86 -46.49
CA LEU A 26 -33.19 4.61 -45.25
C LEU A 26 -33.78 3.85 -44.05
N LEU A 27 -34.98 3.29 -44.19
CA LEU A 27 -35.60 2.48 -43.14
C LEU A 27 -34.78 1.21 -42.84
N ALA A 28 -34.23 0.56 -43.86
CA ALA A 28 -33.35 -0.60 -43.69
C ALA A 28 -32.03 -0.22 -42.98
N LEU A 29 -31.43 0.92 -43.33
CA LEU A 29 -30.24 1.43 -42.64
C LEU A 29 -30.52 1.80 -41.18
N CYS A 30 -31.66 2.43 -40.90
CA CYS A 30 -32.11 2.72 -39.53
C CYS A 30 -32.35 1.42 -38.75
N ALA A 31 -33.01 0.42 -39.34
CA ALA A 31 -33.24 -0.87 -38.72
C ALA A 31 -31.92 -1.61 -38.42
N LEU A 32 -30.96 -1.56 -39.35
CA LEU A 32 -29.62 -2.12 -39.16
C LEU A 32 -28.87 -1.41 -38.03
N ALA A 33 -28.90 -0.08 -37.98
CA ALA A 33 -28.25 0.71 -36.93
C ALA A 33 -28.87 0.45 -35.54
N ILE A 34 -30.20 0.32 -35.47
CA ILE A 34 -30.89 -0.04 -34.23
C ILE A 34 -30.55 -1.49 -33.83
N GLY A 35 -30.55 -2.42 -34.79
CA GLY A 35 -30.21 -3.82 -34.54
C GLY A 35 -28.77 -4.02 -34.07
N SER A 36 -27.80 -3.34 -34.70
CA SER A 36 -26.39 -3.40 -34.29
C SER A 36 -26.16 -2.74 -32.93
N GLY A 37 -26.80 -1.59 -32.67
CA GLY A 37 -26.76 -0.93 -31.37
C GLY A 37 -27.35 -1.80 -30.25
N TYR A 38 -28.48 -2.48 -30.53
CA TYR A 38 -29.12 -3.41 -29.60
C TYR A 38 -28.24 -4.63 -29.29
N LEU A 39 -27.64 -5.25 -30.33
CA LEU A 39 -26.73 -6.38 -30.14
C LEU A 39 -25.46 -5.98 -29.38
N GLY A 40 -24.90 -4.79 -29.67
CA GLY A 40 -23.78 -4.24 -28.93
C GLY A 40 -24.11 -4.00 -27.46
N TYR A 41 -25.30 -3.45 -27.18
CA TYR A 41 -25.80 -3.25 -25.82
C TYR A 41 -25.95 -4.57 -25.05
N ILE A 42 -26.58 -5.59 -25.67
CA ILE A 42 -26.72 -6.91 -25.03
C ILE A 42 -25.36 -7.54 -24.79
N LYS A 43 -24.46 -7.54 -25.78
CA LYS A 43 -23.12 -8.12 -25.64
C LYS A 43 -22.37 -7.50 -24.46
N THR A 44 -22.39 -6.17 -24.33
CA THR A 44 -21.77 -5.47 -23.19
C THR A 44 -22.42 -5.86 -21.86
N ARG A 45 -23.75 -6.03 -21.80
CA ARG A 45 -24.42 -6.49 -20.58
C ARG A 45 -24.05 -7.92 -20.21
N ILE A 46 -24.05 -8.84 -21.16
CA ILE A 46 -23.65 -10.24 -20.91
C ILE A 46 -22.20 -10.26 -20.44
N GLN A 47 -21.30 -9.51 -21.08
CA GLN A 47 -19.90 -9.40 -20.64
C GLN A 47 -19.78 -8.88 -19.21
N ASN A 48 -20.51 -7.82 -18.86
CA ASN A 48 -20.49 -7.27 -17.50
C ASN A 48 -21.05 -8.27 -16.47
N ALA A 49 -22.12 -9.01 -16.82
CA ALA A 49 -22.68 -10.06 -15.97
C ALA A 49 -21.68 -11.22 -15.77
N SER A 50 -21.03 -11.68 -16.84
CA SER A 50 -19.97 -12.71 -16.77
C SER A 50 -18.78 -12.26 -15.93
N ASN A 51 -18.34 -11.01 -16.10
CA ASN A 51 -17.27 -10.39 -15.32
C ASN A 51 -17.60 -10.40 -13.82
N LEU A 52 -18.80 -9.95 -13.43
CA LEU A 52 -19.25 -9.95 -12.04
C LEU A 52 -19.42 -11.37 -11.48
N ALA A 53 -19.95 -12.29 -12.28
CA ALA A 53 -20.10 -13.70 -11.90
C ALA A 53 -18.74 -14.37 -11.68
N ALA A 54 -17.73 -14.05 -12.51
CA ALA A 54 -16.38 -14.61 -12.38
C ALA A 54 -15.72 -14.12 -11.09
N TYR A 55 -15.83 -12.83 -10.78
CA TYR A 55 -15.39 -12.27 -9.49
C TYR A 55 -16.06 -12.94 -8.31
N ALA A 56 -17.39 -13.02 -8.32
CA ALA A 56 -18.14 -13.59 -7.21
C ALA A 56 -17.85 -15.09 -7.03
N GLY A 57 -17.58 -15.80 -8.12
CA GLY A 57 -17.14 -17.18 -8.11
C GLY A 57 -15.79 -17.36 -7.42
N ILE A 58 -14.75 -16.63 -7.86
CA ILE A 58 -13.41 -16.76 -7.27
C ILE A 58 -13.35 -16.26 -5.82
N GLU A 59 -14.09 -15.19 -5.49
CA GLU A 59 -14.22 -14.68 -4.12
C GLU A 59 -14.82 -15.74 -3.19
N ASN A 60 -15.92 -16.37 -3.60
CA ASN A 60 -16.56 -17.39 -2.79
C ASN A 60 -15.72 -18.68 -2.70
N PHE A 61 -15.02 -19.03 -3.79
CA PHE A 61 -14.10 -20.15 -3.80
C PHE A 61 -12.97 -19.96 -2.78
N THR A 62 -12.37 -18.76 -2.73
CA THR A 62 -11.20 -18.46 -1.88
C THR A 62 -11.58 -18.22 -0.41
N SER A 63 -12.65 -17.48 -0.14
CA SER A 63 -13.13 -17.22 1.23
C SER A 63 -13.60 -18.49 1.96
N SER A 64 -14.16 -19.46 1.23
CA SER A 64 -14.55 -20.77 1.79
C SER A 64 -13.36 -21.61 2.28
N ALA A 65 -12.12 -21.25 1.93
CA ALA A 65 -10.90 -21.90 2.44
C ALA A 65 -10.62 -21.55 3.91
N THR A 66 -11.02 -20.35 4.33
CA THR A 66 -10.56 -19.72 5.57
C THR A 66 -11.50 -20.01 6.75
N VAL A 67 -12.70 -20.54 6.48
CA VAL A 67 -13.72 -20.82 7.50
C VAL A 67 -13.34 -22.08 8.30
N ARG A 68 -12.68 -21.88 9.45
CA ARG A 68 -12.41 -22.94 10.44
C ARG A 68 -13.60 -23.09 11.40
N GLY A 69 -14.31 -24.22 11.31
CA GLY A 69 -15.24 -24.70 12.35
C GLY A 69 -16.63 -24.02 12.39
N SER A 70 -17.68 -24.84 12.51
CA SER A 70 -19.11 -24.51 12.74
C SER A 70 -19.86 -23.58 11.77
N ALA A 71 -19.19 -22.69 11.03
CA ALA A 71 -19.84 -21.77 10.08
C ALA A 71 -20.05 -22.36 8.67
N CYS A 72 -19.53 -23.58 8.42
CA CYS A 72 -19.72 -24.27 7.14
C CYS A 72 -21.20 -24.62 6.89
N SER A 73 -21.98 -24.90 7.94
CA SER A 73 -23.41 -25.20 7.83
C SER A 73 -24.28 -24.00 7.45
N THR A 74 -23.80 -22.77 7.66
CA THR A 74 -24.52 -21.53 7.30
C THR A 74 -24.26 -21.07 5.87
N LEU A 75 -23.17 -21.56 5.26
CA LEU A 75 -22.78 -21.23 3.88
C LEU A 75 -23.36 -22.19 2.85
N CYS A 76 -23.80 -23.40 3.25
CA CYS A 76 -24.56 -24.29 2.37
C CYS A 76 -26.01 -23.79 2.28
N PRO A 77 -26.52 -23.37 1.11
CA PRO A 77 -27.95 -23.09 0.96
C PRO A 77 -28.79 -24.34 1.24
N ALA A 78 -29.94 -24.14 1.87
CA ALA A 78 -30.83 -25.23 2.28
C ALA A 78 -31.35 -26.00 1.04
N GLY A 79 -30.76 -27.17 0.75
CA GLY A 79 -31.27 -28.05 -0.31
C GLY A 79 -30.26 -29.02 -0.94
N THR A 80 -28.95 -28.79 -0.81
CA THR A 80 -27.92 -29.68 -1.41
C THR A 80 -27.43 -30.73 -0.41
N SER A 81 -27.87 -31.97 -0.61
CA SER A 81 -27.56 -33.11 0.29
C SER A 81 -26.06 -33.43 0.42
N ALA A 82 -25.23 -33.04 -0.56
CA ALA A 82 -23.79 -33.28 -0.56
C ALA A 82 -23.01 -32.31 0.35
N CYS A 83 -23.32 -31.01 0.30
CA CYS A 83 -22.69 -29.98 1.15
C CYS A 83 -23.02 -30.19 2.63
N VAL A 84 -24.29 -30.54 2.92
CA VAL A 84 -24.76 -30.81 4.29
C VAL A 84 -24.10 -32.06 4.88
N ALA A 85 -23.92 -33.12 4.08
CA ALA A 85 -23.27 -34.35 4.55
C ALA A 85 -21.80 -34.14 4.94
N ALA A 86 -21.04 -33.38 4.14
CA ALA A 86 -19.64 -33.04 4.44
C ALA A 86 -19.48 -32.16 5.69
N CYS A 87 -20.46 -31.29 5.98
CA CYS A 87 -20.46 -30.41 7.15
C CYS A 87 -21.00 -31.07 8.43
N SER A 88 -21.67 -32.22 8.33
CA SER A 88 -22.45 -32.82 9.43
C SER A 88 -21.65 -33.56 10.50
N ASN A 89 -20.30 -33.48 10.48
CA ASN A 89 -19.44 -34.11 11.49
C ASN A 89 -18.78 -33.03 12.37
N PRO A 90 -19.44 -32.55 13.44
CA PRO A 90 -19.06 -31.31 14.14
C PRO A 90 -17.81 -31.44 15.03
N GLY A 91 -17.22 -32.63 15.11
CA GLY A 91 -16.14 -32.95 16.07
C GLY A 91 -14.72 -32.70 15.58
N VAL A 92 -14.52 -32.41 14.29
CA VAL A 92 -13.18 -32.18 13.72
C VAL A 92 -13.31 -31.01 12.75
N GLY A 93 -12.55 -29.94 12.94
CA GLY A 93 -12.54 -28.78 12.06
C GLY A 93 -11.94 -29.11 10.69
N VAL A 94 -12.61 -29.97 9.93
CA VAL A 94 -12.19 -30.34 8.58
C VAL A 94 -12.55 -29.18 7.65
N PRO A 95 -11.58 -28.51 7.03
CA PRO A 95 -11.85 -27.45 6.06
C PRO A 95 -12.68 -28.00 4.89
N CYS A 96 -13.57 -27.18 4.30
CA CYS A 96 -14.37 -27.66 3.17
C CYS A 96 -13.44 -28.15 2.05
N ASN A 97 -13.72 -29.35 1.54
CA ASN A 97 -12.94 -29.93 0.46
C ASN A 97 -13.08 -29.08 -0.82
N TYR A 98 -12.21 -29.32 -1.80
CA TYR A 98 -12.20 -28.58 -3.06
C TYR A 98 -13.57 -28.59 -3.76
N GLU A 99 -14.28 -29.73 -3.72
CA GLU A 99 -15.59 -29.90 -4.34
C GLU A 99 -16.65 -28.95 -3.78
N CYS A 100 -16.78 -28.92 -2.45
CA CYS A 100 -17.68 -28.03 -1.73
C CYS A 100 -17.42 -26.56 -2.09
N ARG A 101 -16.14 -26.17 -2.13
CA ARG A 101 -15.73 -24.80 -2.49
C ARG A 101 -16.09 -24.47 -3.94
N ALA A 102 -15.89 -25.42 -4.86
CA ALA A 102 -16.21 -25.26 -6.27
C ALA A 102 -17.73 -25.13 -6.52
N GLU A 103 -18.53 -25.95 -5.84
CA GLU A 103 -20.00 -25.90 -5.93
C GLU A 103 -20.55 -24.60 -5.36
N SER A 104 -20.07 -24.19 -4.17
CA SER A 104 -20.45 -22.90 -3.58
C SER A 104 -20.05 -21.73 -4.49
N ALA A 105 -18.87 -21.76 -5.10
CA ALA A 105 -18.43 -20.77 -6.07
C ALA A 105 -19.32 -20.71 -7.32
N LEU A 106 -19.70 -21.86 -7.86
CA LEU A 106 -20.65 -21.98 -8.97
C LEU A 106 -22.01 -21.38 -8.62
N GLU A 107 -22.58 -21.73 -7.47
CA GLU A 107 -23.86 -21.21 -7.00
C GLU A 107 -23.84 -19.69 -6.87
N ARG A 108 -22.76 -19.14 -6.30
CA ARG A 108 -22.58 -17.70 -6.17
C ARG A 108 -22.47 -17.01 -7.53
N ALA A 109 -21.71 -17.58 -8.47
CA ALA A 109 -21.61 -17.07 -9.83
C ALA A 109 -22.98 -17.08 -10.53
N ASN A 110 -23.75 -18.18 -10.40
CA ASN A 110 -25.11 -18.31 -10.93
C ASN A 110 -26.08 -17.29 -10.33
N PHE A 111 -26.00 -17.04 -9.01
CA PHE A 111 -26.80 -16.01 -8.36
C PHE A 111 -26.51 -14.62 -8.96
N VAL A 112 -25.24 -14.26 -9.13
CA VAL A 112 -24.87 -12.96 -9.71
C VAL A 112 -25.30 -12.86 -11.19
N LEU A 113 -25.15 -13.93 -11.96
CA LEU A 113 -25.58 -13.96 -13.37
C LEU A 113 -27.10 -13.77 -13.51
N THR A 114 -27.89 -14.43 -12.66
CA THR A 114 -29.36 -14.34 -12.68
C THR A 114 -29.88 -12.97 -12.22
N GLN A 115 -29.21 -12.31 -11.27
CA GLN A 115 -29.56 -10.94 -10.85
C GLN A 115 -29.22 -9.89 -11.92
N ASN A 116 -28.26 -10.17 -12.82
CA ASN A 116 -27.81 -9.26 -13.87
C ASN A 116 -28.36 -9.61 -15.26
N ASN A 117 -29.40 -10.44 -15.33
CA ASN A 117 -29.98 -10.92 -16.57
C ASN A 117 -30.46 -9.75 -17.47
N PRO A 118 -30.11 -9.72 -18.77
CA PRO A 118 -30.53 -8.64 -19.67
C PRO A 118 -32.07 -8.55 -19.79
N LEU A 119 -32.59 -7.31 -19.71
CA LEU A 119 -34.00 -7.01 -19.96
C LEU A 119 -34.38 -7.39 -21.40
N GLY A 120 -35.44 -8.19 -21.56
CA GLY A 120 -36.01 -8.56 -22.86
C GLY A 120 -35.82 -10.02 -23.27
N ASP A 121 -35.11 -10.81 -22.46
CA ASP A 121 -34.96 -12.25 -22.70
C ASP A 121 -35.94 -13.04 -21.84
N ALA A 122 -36.97 -13.62 -22.46
CA ALA A 122 -37.90 -14.52 -21.76
C ALA A 122 -37.20 -15.83 -21.30
N GLY A 123 -35.99 -16.13 -21.80
CA GLY A 123 -35.23 -17.33 -21.47
C GLY A 123 -34.05 -17.13 -20.49
N GLY A 124 -33.55 -15.90 -20.37
CA GLY A 124 -32.38 -15.56 -19.56
C GLY A 124 -31.07 -16.27 -19.94
N LEU A 125 -29.96 -15.86 -19.33
CA LEU A 125 -28.62 -16.43 -19.54
C LEU A 125 -28.46 -17.90 -19.09
N GLY A 126 -29.54 -18.59 -18.72
CA GLY A 126 -29.49 -19.94 -18.17
C GLY A 126 -28.65 -20.04 -16.87
N PHE A 127 -28.40 -21.27 -16.43
CA PHE A 127 -27.48 -21.54 -15.32
C PHE A 127 -26.17 -22.05 -15.90
N LEU A 128 -25.06 -21.57 -15.35
CA LEU A 128 -23.74 -22.13 -15.55
C LEU A 128 -23.71 -23.55 -14.99
N VAL A 129 -23.04 -24.43 -15.71
CA VAL A 129 -22.73 -25.79 -15.26
C VAL A 129 -21.23 -25.90 -15.06
N GLN A 130 -20.79 -26.54 -13.98
CA GLN A 130 -19.38 -26.86 -13.82
C GLN A 130 -18.99 -27.92 -14.86
N SER A 131 -18.06 -27.60 -15.76
CA SER A 131 -17.56 -28.56 -16.75
C SER A 131 -16.06 -28.76 -16.58
N ASN A 132 -15.68 -29.96 -16.17
CA ASN A 132 -14.28 -30.37 -16.11
C ASN A 132 -13.81 -31.00 -17.43
N GLN A 133 -14.72 -31.28 -18.39
CA GLN A 133 -14.43 -32.09 -19.59
C GLN A 133 -14.84 -31.43 -20.91
N GLY A 134 -15.02 -30.10 -20.94
CA GLY A 134 -15.13 -29.33 -22.20
C GLY A 134 -16.39 -29.55 -23.03
N THR A 135 -17.35 -30.38 -22.58
CA THR A 135 -18.68 -30.41 -23.17
C THR A 135 -19.51 -29.27 -22.58
N VAL A 136 -19.91 -28.34 -23.45
CA VAL A 136 -20.87 -27.27 -23.15
C VAL A 136 -22.26 -27.90 -23.25
N PRO A 137 -23.00 -28.09 -22.14
CA PRO A 137 -24.38 -28.52 -22.23
C PRO A 137 -25.22 -27.46 -22.93
N ASN A 138 -26.44 -27.78 -23.38
CA ASN A 138 -27.43 -26.80 -23.89
C ASN A 138 -27.92 -25.80 -22.80
N HIS A 139 -27.11 -25.52 -21.77
CA HIS A 139 -27.45 -24.78 -20.57
C HIS A 139 -26.47 -23.61 -20.44
N GLY A 140 -26.96 -22.37 -20.56
CA GLY A 140 -26.48 -21.09 -20.01
C GLY A 140 -24.99 -20.66 -20.02
N GLY A 141 -24.06 -21.57 -20.25
CA GLY A 141 -22.63 -21.38 -20.13
C GLY A 141 -21.93 -22.41 -19.24
N VAL A 142 -20.62 -22.25 -19.13
CA VAL A 142 -19.72 -23.12 -18.38
C VAL A 142 -18.98 -22.32 -17.31
N PHE A 143 -18.86 -22.91 -16.12
CA PHE A 143 -17.97 -22.45 -15.05
C PHE A 143 -16.78 -23.40 -14.93
N ARG A 144 -15.56 -22.88 -14.97
CA ARG A 144 -14.33 -23.66 -14.84
C ARG A 144 -13.42 -23.07 -13.78
N LEU A 145 -12.83 -23.94 -12.97
CA LEU A 145 -11.74 -23.58 -12.08
C LEU A 145 -10.41 -23.88 -12.78
N GLY A 146 -9.44 -23.00 -12.60
CA GLY A 146 -8.16 -23.11 -13.26
C GLY A 146 -7.07 -22.31 -12.58
N ASN A 147 -5.93 -22.29 -13.24
CA ASN A 147 -4.78 -21.52 -12.86
C ASN A 147 -4.48 -20.52 -13.97
N TRP A 148 -4.47 -19.24 -13.62
CA TRP A 148 -3.98 -18.19 -14.49
C TRP A 148 -2.51 -17.92 -14.18
N PHE A 149 -1.69 -17.93 -15.22
CA PHE A 149 -0.27 -17.65 -15.14
C PHE A 149 0.05 -16.43 -16.01
N GLN A 150 0.54 -15.35 -15.39
CA GLN A 150 0.99 -14.18 -16.13
C GLN A 150 2.37 -14.41 -16.77
N VAL A 151 3.20 -15.19 -16.10
CA VAL A 151 4.57 -15.53 -16.45
C VAL A 151 4.88 -16.93 -15.92
N ASP A 152 6.02 -17.46 -16.36
CA ASP A 152 6.56 -18.72 -15.89
C ASP A 152 6.73 -18.73 -14.37
N PRO A 153 5.98 -19.57 -13.63
CA PRO A 153 6.05 -19.63 -12.16
C PRO A 153 7.44 -20.08 -11.67
N ASP A 154 8.18 -20.83 -12.48
CA ASP A 154 9.50 -21.35 -12.12
C ASP A 154 10.65 -20.41 -12.59
N GLY A 155 10.28 -19.34 -13.30
CA GLY A 155 11.21 -18.49 -14.03
C GLY A 155 11.77 -19.22 -15.26
N THR A 156 12.32 -18.47 -16.22
CA THR A 156 12.93 -19.13 -17.39
C THR A 156 14.00 -20.13 -16.89
N CYS A 157 14.06 -21.33 -17.44
CA CYS A 157 15.12 -22.31 -17.11
C CYS A 157 16.54 -21.69 -17.22
N ALA A 158 16.69 -20.64 -18.04
CA ALA A 158 17.88 -19.82 -18.15
C ALA A 158 18.20 -19.03 -16.86
N GLU A 159 17.21 -18.45 -16.18
CA GLU A 159 17.39 -17.75 -14.90
C GLU A 159 17.78 -18.71 -13.76
N CYS A 160 17.23 -19.92 -13.73
CA CYS A 160 17.63 -20.94 -12.75
C CYS A 160 19.11 -21.36 -12.96
N ASN A 161 19.53 -21.55 -14.22
CA ASN A 161 20.92 -21.80 -14.58
C ASN A 161 21.85 -20.60 -14.31
N ALA A 162 21.35 -19.36 -14.44
CA ALA A 162 22.11 -18.14 -14.16
C ALA A 162 22.27 -17.85 -12.66
N ARG A 163 21.26 -18.20 -11.83
CA ARG A 163 21.30 -17.99 -10.38
C ARG A 163 22.20 -19.00 -9.65
N LEU A 164 22.36 -20.22 -10.20
CA LEU A 164 23.20 -21.27 -9.61
C LEU A 164 24.08 -21.95 -10.67
N PRO A 165 25.12 -21.26 -11.19
CA PRO A 165 26.05 -21.87 -12.14
C PRO A 165 26.78 -23.05 -11.50
N GLY A 166 26.37 -24.27 -11.86
CA GLY A 166 26.96 -25.54 -11.41
C GLY A 166 26.05 -26.45 -10.58
N SER A 167 24.94 -25.96 -10.01
CA SER A 167 24.03 -26.79 -9.19
C SER A 167 22.98 -27.54 -10.00
N CYS A 168 22.61 -27.05 -11.18
CA CYS A 168 21.59 -27.67 -12.03
C CYS A 168 22.18 -28.68 -13.05
N SER A 169 23.52 -28.83 -13.09
CA SER A 169 24.24 -29.57 -14.13
C SER A 169 24.17 -31.12 -14.02
N GLY A 170 23.27 -31.66 -13.20
CA GLY A 170 23.10 -33.11 -13.03
C GLY A 170 21.65 -33.59 -12.99
N VAL A 171 20.67 -32.69 -13.00
CA VAL A 171 19.25 -33.05 -12.89
C VAL A 171 18.43 -32.34 -13.96
N ILE A 172 18.67 -32.75 -15.21
CA ILE A 172 18.07 -32.15 -16.42
C ILE A 172 16.55 -32.43 -16.52
N ASN A 173 15.98 -33.25 -15.61
CA ASN A 173 14.58 -33.67 -15.61
C ASN A 173 13.73 -33.11 -14.44
N LEU A 174 14.19 -32.08 -13.72
CA LEU A 174 13.43 -31.49 -12.60
C LEU A 174 13.05 -30.01 -12.78
N CYS A 175 13.24 -29.41 -13.96
CA CYS A 175 12.49 -28.19 -14.24
C CYS A 175 11.00 -28.59 -14.26
N PRO A 176 10.16 -28.04 -13.37
CA PRO A 176 8.74 -28.34 -13.43
C PRO A 176 8.22 -27.97 -14.82
N LEU A 177 7.22 -28.70 -15.30
CA LEU A 177 6.66 -28.44 -16.62
C LEU A 177 6.19 -26.98 -16.67
N ASP A 178 6.79 -26.19 -17.56
CA ASP A 178 6.30 -24.87 -17.96
C ASP A 178 4.80 -25.05 -18.31
N PRO A 179 3.89 -24.52 -17.48
CA PRO A 179 2.47 -24.75 -17.65
C PRO A 179 1.97 -24.24 -19.01
N CYS A 180 2.51 -23.13 -19.49
CA CYS A 180 2.06 -22.46 -20.71
C CYS A 180 2.94 -22.77 -21.93
N ASN A 181 3.96 -23.61 -21.79
CA ASN A 181 4.92 -23.93 -22.84
C ASN A 181 5.51 -22.66 -23.52
N GLY A 182 5.79 -21.63 -22.74
CA GLY A 182 6.35 -20.35 -23.15
C GLY A 182 5.35 -19.27 -23.59
N ASP A 183 4.07 -19.64 -23.81
CA ASP A 183 3.04 -18.72 -24.29
C ASP A 183 2.30 -18.05 -23.12
N TYR A 184 2.93 -17.02 -22.54
CA TYR A 184 2.37 -16.25 -21.44
C TYR A 184 1.75 -14.91 -21.91
N PRO A 185 0.66 -14.43 -21.28
CA PRO A 185 -0.11 -15.08 -20.20
C PRO A 185 -0.94 -16.25 -20.70
N CYS A 186 -1.20 -17.25 -19.84
CA CYS A 186 -2.12 -18.34 -20.18
C CYS A 186 -3.02 -18.75 -19.02
N TRP A 187 -4.15 -19.37 -19.37
CA TRP A 187 -5.06 -19.99 -18.43
C TRP A 187 -5.07 -21.51 -18.63
N ILE A 188 -4.90 -22.25 -17.54
CA ILE A 188 -4.90 -23.71 -17.57
C ILE A 188 -6.05 -24.22 -16.73
N PRO A 189 -6.95 -25.03 -17.29
CA PRO A 189 -7.97 -25.67 -16.49
C PRO A 189 -7.30 -26.53 -15.43
N ASN A 190 -7.82 -26.46 -14.21
CA ASN A 190 -7.34 -27.27 -13.10
C ASN A 190 -8.40 -28.34 -12.79
N PRO A 191 -8.51 -29.38 -13.66
CA PRO A 191 -9.48 -30.42 -13.44
C PRO A 191 -9.05 -31.18 -12.20
N TYR A 192 -9.83 -31.06 -11.12
CA TYR A 192 -9.88 -31.95 -9.97
C TYR A 192 -8.57 -32.68 -9.63
N PRO A 193 -7.81 -32.26 -8.59
CA PRO A 193 -6.66 -33.06 -8.16
C PRO A 193 -7.18 -34.41 -7.66
N SER A 194 -7.11 -35.44 -8.49
CA SER A 194 -7.54 -36.82 -8.21
C SER A 194 -6.67 -37.54 -7.16
N GLY A 195 -5.93 -36.79 -6.34
CA GLY A 195 -4.93 -37.32 -5.42
C GLY A 195 -4.63 -36.47 -4.18
N GLY A 196 -5.51 -35.55 -3.77
CA GLY A 196 -5.37 -34.85 -2.48
C GLY A 196 -4.22 -33.84 -2.39
N ALA A 197 -3.55 -33.50 -3.49
CA ALA A 197 -2.63 -32.38 -3.54
C ALA A 197 -3.40 -31.05 -3.53
N ALA A 198 -3.00 -30.17 -2.62
CA ALA A 198 -3.72 -29.00 -2.13
C ALA A 198 -4.29 -28.07 -3.23
N LEU A 199 -5.58 -27.74 -3.11
CA LEU A 199 -6.22 -26.44 -3.38
C LEU A 199 -5.48 -25.47 -4.33
N THR A 200 -5.27 -25.83 -5.59
CA THR A 200 -4.39 -25.05 -6.49
C THR A 200 -5.09 -23.99 -7.33
N ALA A 201 -6.43 -23.98 -7.45
CA ALA A 201 -7.12 -23.03 -8.33
C ALA A 201 -7.01 -21.58 -7.82
N ASN A 202 -6.28 -20.74 -8.57
CA ASN A 202 -6.23 -19.30 -8.33
C ASN A 202 -7.19 -18.51 -9.23
N SER A 203 -7.88 -19.16 -10.17
CA SER A 203 -8.74 -18.47 -11.14
C SER A 203 -10.03 -19.21 -11.45
N VAL A 204 -11.03 -18.44 -11.86
CA VAL A 204 -12.33 -18.88 -12.35
C VAL A 204 -12.51 -18.33 -13.76
N LYS A 205 -12.87 -19.21 -14.70
CA LYS A 205 -13.24 -18.87 -16.06
C LYS A 205 -14.72 -19.16 -16.27
N ILE A 206 -15.46 -18.18 -16.76
CA ILE A 206 -16.87 -18.28 -17.10
C ILE A 206 -17.06 -18.04 -18.59
N GLU A 207 -17.67 -19.01 -19.26
CA GLU A 207 -18.10 -18.93 -20.66
C GLU A 207 -19.63 -18.87 -20.66
N ALA A 208 -20.22 -17.68 -20.54
CA ALA A 208 -21.67 -17.52 -20.53
C ALA A 208 -22.23 -17.49 -21.96
N GLN A 209 -23.34 -18.17 -22.21
CA GLN A 209 -24.00 -18.18 -23.50
C GLN A 209 -25.51 -18.26 -23.34
N ASN A 210 -26.27 -17.54 -24.16
CA ASN A 210 -27.73 -17.72 -24.18
C ASN A 210 -28.11 -19.14 -24.62
N ARG A 211 -29.25 -19.65 -24.12
CA ARG A 211 -29.71 -21.00 -24.47
C ARG A 211 -30.03 -21.09 -25.95
N THR A 212 -29.75 -22.25 -26.54
CA THR A 212 -30.10 -22.55 -27.95
C THR A 212 -31.62 -22.49 -28.21
N SER A 213 -32.44 -22.70 -27.16
CA SER A 213 -33.90 -22.57 -27.19
C SER A 213 -34.39 -21.12 -27.11
N ASP A 214 -33.55 -20.21 -26.59
CA ASP A 214 -33.90 -18.82 -26.26
C ASP A 214 -32.99 -17.87 -27.04
N LEU A 215 -33.07 -18.00 -28.36
CA LEU A 215 -32.30 -17.15 -29.26
C LEU A 215 -32.81 -15.71 -29.15
N ILE A 216 -31.87 -14.76 -29.05
CA ILE A 216 -32.23 -13.35 -29.01
C ILE A 216 -32.80 -12.98 -30.38
N SER A 217 -34.08 -12.62 -30.40
CA SER A 217 -34.69 -12.04 -31.58
C SER A 217 -34.15 -10.63 -31.73
N ALA A 218 -33.23 -10.42 -32.67
CA ALA A 218 -32.82 -9.07 -33.03
C ALA A 218 -34.08 -8.28 -33.48
N PRO A 219 -34.17 -6.97 -33.17
CA PRO A 219 -35.20 -6.13 -33.74
C PRO A 219 -35.22 -6.33 -35.25
N PHE A 220 -36.40 -6.57 -35.82
CA PHE A 220 -36.61 -6.81 -37.25
C PHE A 220 -36.04 -8.13 -37.81
N SER A 221 -35.50 -9.06 -37.01
CA SER A 221 -35.06 -10.39 -37.49
C SER A 221 -36.17 -11.17 -38.20
N GLY A 222 -37.41 -11.04 -37.72
CA GLY A 222 -38.59 -11.63 -38.33
C GLY A 222 -38.92 -11.10 -39.73
N ILE A 223 -38.48 -9.87 -40.06
CA ILE A 223 -38.65 -9.30 -41.41
C ILE A 223 -37.65 -9.93 -42.39
N PHE A 224 -36.47 -10.32 -41.90
CA PHE A 224 -35.39 -10.91 -42.71
C PHE A 224 -35.34 -12.45 -42.65
N GLY A 225 -36.33 -13.10 -42.02
CA GLY A 225 -36.39 -14.56 -41.90
C GLY A 225 -35.29 -15.16 -41.03
N GLY A 226 -34.66 -14.37 -40.14
CA GLY A 226 -33.58 -14.85 -39.27
C GLY A 226 -34.12 -15.70 -38.10
N SER A 227 -33.61 -16.92 -37.95
CA SER A 227 -33.58 -17.60 -36.65
C SER A 227 -32.66 -16.79 -35.71
N GLY A 228 -33.04 -16.61 -34.45
CA GLY A 228 -32.39 -15.65 -33.57
C GLY A 228 -30.87 -15.88 -33.36
N ILE A 229 -30.23 -14.96 -32.65
CA ILE A 229 -28.77 -14.90 -32.54
C ILE A 229 -28.30 -15.52 -31.22
N GLN A 230 -27.24 -16.33 -31.28
CA GLN A 230 -26.50 -16.73 -30.09
C GLN A 230 -25.45 -15.68 -29.74
N LEU A 231 -25.46 -15.24 -28.49
CA LEU A 231 -24.45 -14.35 -27.94
C LEU A 231 -23.78 -15.06 -26.76
N GLY A 232 -22.46 -15.02 -26.74
CA GLY A 232 -21.65 -15.50 -25.63
C GLY A 232 -20.70 -14.41 -25.14
N ALA A 233 -20.30 -14.53 -23.89
CA ALA A 233 -19.24 -13.73 -23.29
C ALA A 233 -18.35 -14.62 -22.43
N GLU A 234 -17.07 -14.30 -22.43
CA GLU A 234 -16.06 -15.03 -21.68
C GLU A 234 -15.43 -14.08 -20.67
N ALA A 235 -15.27 -14.53 -19.44
CA ALA A 235 -14.65 -13.75 -18.37
C ALA A 235 -13.79 -14.66 -17.50
N THR A 236 -12.51 -14.29 -17.34
CA THR A 236 -11.59 -14.96 -16.44
C THR A 236 -11.24 -14.01 -15.30
N ALA A 237 -11.52 -14.43 -14.07
CA ALA A 237 -11.14 -13.73 -12.85
C ALA A 237 -10.08 -14.55 -12.12
N THR A 238 -9.00 -13.90 -11.70
CA THR A 238 -7.91 -14.54 -10.97
C THR A 238 -7.64 -13.83 -9.66
N LEU A 239 -7.24 -14.61 -8.66
CA LEU A 239 -6.61 -14.14 -7.44
C LEU A 239 -5.20 -13.63 -7.78
N VAL A 240 -4.91 -12.44 -7.29
CA VAL A 240 -3.61 -11.76 -7.32
C VAL A 240 -3.16 -11.65 -5.88
N ASP A 241 -2.27 -12.54 -5.50
CA ASP A 241 -1.66 -12.54 -4.18
C ASP A 241 -0.98 -11.18 -3.92
N ARG A 242 -1.09 -10.67 -2.71
CA ARG A 242 -0.40 -9.45 -2.29
C ARG A 242 0.82 -9.83 -1.47
N CYS A 243 1.99 -9.38 -1.89
CA CYS A 243 3.21 -9.62 -1.14
C CYS A 243 3.87 -8.30 -0.79
N PHE A 244 3.99 -7.97 0.49
CA PHE A 244 4.46 -6.64 0.88
C PHE A 244 5.43 -6.63 2.06
N ALA A 245 6.25 -5.59 2.10
CA ALA A 245 7.15 -5.32 3.20
C ALA A 245 6.66 -4.08 3.96
N MET A 246 6.44 -4.22 5.26
CA MET A 246 6.38 -3.08 6.17
C MET A 246 7.79 -2.75 6.58
N VAL A 247 8.25 -1.59 6.15
CA VAL A 247 9.58 -1.08 6.46
C VAL A 247 9.42 0.07 7.44
N LEU A 248 9.94 -0.11 8.64
CA LEU A 248 9.93 0.89 9.69
C LEU A 248 11.34 1.41 9.93
N ASP A 249 11.50 2.70 9.66
CA ASP A 249 12.61 3.43 10.22
C ASP A 249 12.42 3.54 11.73
N THR A 250 13.45 3.21 12.50
CA THR A 250 13.50 3.36 13.96
C THR A 250 14.74 4.15 14.36
N SER A 251 15.25 4.98 13.46
CA SER A 251 16.34 5.89 13.76
C SER A 251 15.94 6.92 14.81
N LEU A 252 16.96 7.59 15.37
CA LEU A 252 16.76 8.64 16.35
C LEU A 252 15.87 9.78 15.86
N SER A 253 15.84 10.04 14.56
CA SER A 253 15.04 11.14 14.01
C SER A 253 13.53 10.92 14.06
N LEU A 254 13.10 9.69 14.33
CA LEU A 254 11.71 9.36 14.62
C LEU A 254 11.39 9.34 16.10
N GLY A 255 12.43 9.30 16.93
CA GLY A 255 12.38 9.37 18.39
C GLY A 255 12.47 10.80 18.93
N GLU A 256 13.05 11.71 18.15
CA GLU A 256 13.33 13.08 18.56
C GLU A 256 12.77 14.07 17.53
N LEU A 257 12.45 15.28 17.97
CA LEU A 257 12.17 16.40 17.06
C LEU A 257 13.39 16.80 16.19
N SER A 258 14.54 16.13 16.33
CA SER A 258 15.80 16.47 15.67
C SER A 258 16.53 15.27 15.06
N HIS A 259 17.16 15.48 13.91
CA HIS A 259 18.06 14.52 13.26
C HIS A 259 19.46 14.46 13.88
N ARG A 260 19.72 15.21 14.96
CA ARG A 260 21.07 15.42 15.46
C ARG A 260 21.16 15.25 16.97
N THR A 261 22.01 14.31 17.36
CA THR A 261 22.60 14.16 18.69
C THR A 261 23.56 15.31 19.06
N ARG A 262 23.37 16.54 18.54
CA ARG A 262 24.36 17.63 18.57
C ARG A 262 24.70 18.16 19.98
N GLY A 263 24.12 17.60 21.04
CA GLY A 263 24.47 17.91 22.41
C GLY A 263 25.85 17.46 22.88
N ALA A 264 26.65 16.70 22.11
CA ALA A 264 27.92 16.15 22.61
C ALA A 264 29.12 16.18 21.63
N ARG A 265 29.25 17.19 20.77
CA ARG A 265 30.55 17.42 20.08
C ARG A 265 31.39 18.48 20.82
N PRO A 266 32.58 18.14 21.33
CA PRO A 266 33.50 19.06 22.01
C PRO A 266 34.26 19.96 21.02
N ASN A 267 33.58 20.48 19.99
CA ASN A 267 34.26 21.20 18.91
C ASN A 267 34.43 22.71 19.17
N ASN A 268 34.11 23.18 20.38
CA ASN A 268 34.64 24.45 20.84
C ASN A 268 35.85 24.18 21.73
N PRO A 269 37.10 24.29 21.21
CA PRO A 269 38.31 24.08 22.00
C PRO A 269 38.47 25.08 23.16
N ALA A 270 37.62 26.11 23.24
CA ALA A 270 37.56 27.05 24.36
C ALA A 270 36.63 26.61 25.50
N ILE A 271 35.81 25.57 25.30
CA ILE A 271 34.92 25.01 26.32
C ILE A 271 35.61 23.78 26.89
N PRO A 272 35.88 23.70 28.21
CA PRO A 272 36.52 22.54 28.82
C PRO A 272 35.81 21.24 28.39
N PRO A 273 36.54 20.14 28.11
CA PRO A 273 35.98 18.85 27.70
C PRO A 273 34.99 18.23 28.71
N ASN A 274 34.73 18.89 29.84
CA ASN A 274 33.80 18.48 30.89
C ASN A 274 32.46 19.22 30.86
N THR A 275 32.22 20.13 29.91
CA THR A 275 30.93 20.82 29.78
C THR A 275 30.27 20.43 28.46
N LEU A 276 29.40 19.40 28.54
CA LEU A 276 28.41 19.13 27.52
C LEU A 276 27.53 20.39 27.39
N SER A 277 27.72 21.19 26.33
CA SER A 277 26.87 22.34 26.06
C SER A 277 25.57 21.84 25.45
N VAL A 278 24.59 21.59 26.31
CA VAL A 278 23.26 21.16 25.87
C VAL A 278 22.47 22.39 25.42
N PRO A 279 21.77 22.34 24.28
CA PRO A 279 20.87 23.42 23.88
C PRO A 279 19.88 23.70 25.02
N SER A 280 19.70 24.99 25.34
CA SER A 280 18.74 25.45 26.33
C SER A 280 17.31 25.19 25.83
N GLY A 281 16.80 23.99 26.09
CA GLY A 281 15.44 23.57 25.79
C GLY A 281 15.06 22.39 26.67
N PRO A 282 13.75 22.14 26.92
CA PRO A 282 13.32 20.95 27.64
C PRO A 282 13.90 19.71 26.93
N PRO A 283 14.39 18.71 27.68
CA PRO A 283 14.95 17.51 27.08
C PRO A 283 13.87 16.84 26.22
N ALA A 284 14.18 16.61 24.95
CA ALA A 284 13.37 15.71 24.13
C ALA A 284 13.28 14.37 24.86
N SER A 285 12.08 13.80 25.00
CA SER A 285 11.95 12.46 25.58
C SER A 285 12.75 11.47 24.77
N LEU A 286 13.66 10.77 25.44
CA LEU A 286 14.14 9.51 24.91
C LEU A 286 13.04 8.47 25.08
N PHE A 287 12.65 7.80 24.00
CA PHE A 287 11.70 6.69 24.07
C PHE A 287 12.27 5.51 24.87
N ALA A 288 13.54 5.20 24.64
CA ALA A 288 14.25 4.07 25.21
C ALA A 288 15.66 4.48 25.67
N MET A 289 16.08 4.01 26.85
CA MET A 289 17.43 4.21 27.40
C MET A 289 18.02 2.90 27.93
N ARG A 290 19.33 2.67 27.78
CA ARG A 290 19.96 1.48 28.38
C ARG A 290 19.98 1.58 29.90
N ALA A 291 19.50 0.54 30.60
CA ALA A 291 19.37 0.56 32.05
C ALA A 291 20.73 0.66 32.79
N ASN A 292 21.82 0.18 32.18
CA ASN A 292 23.16 0.35 32.75
C ASN A 292 23.62 1.82 32.74
N ASN A 293 23.10 2.64 31.81
CA ASN A 293 23.40 4.06 31.70
C ASN A 293 22.53 4.91 32.64
N THR A 294 21.53 4.33 33.29
CA THR A 294 20.64 5.04 34.23
C THR A 294 20.99 4.81 35.71
N GLN A 295 21.97 3.96 36.01
CA GLN A 295 22.28 3.55 37.39
C GLN A 295 23.19 4.52 38.17
N ASN A 296 23.93 5.42 37.51
CA ASN A 296 24.92 6.28 38.17
C ASN A 296 24.78 7.74 37.70
N CYS A 297 24.44 8.66 38.59
CA CYS A 297 24.42 10.10 38.30
C CYS A 297 25.65 10.86 38.79
N ASN A 298 26.78 10.15 38.94
CA ASN A 298 28.05 10.72 39.35
C ASN A 298 28.74 11.38 38.15
N LEU A 299 29.22 12.62 38.32
CA LEU A 299 29.99 13.34 37.31
C LEU A 299 31.41 12.77 37.17
N PRO A 300 32.00 12.78 35.95
CA PRO A 300 31.41 13.24 34.69
C PRO A 300 30.44 12.22 34.09
N LEU A 301 29.34 12.71 33.50
CA LEU A 301 28.36 11.88 32.80
C LEU A 301 28.99 11.41 31.47
N ALA A 302 29.03 10.10 31.26
CA ALA A 302 29.78 9.46 30.17
C ALA A 302 28.97 9.29 28.88
N THR A 303 27.65 9.24 28.97
CA THR A 303 26.75 9.09 27.82
C THR A 303 25.63 10.12 27.87
N ALA A 304 25.02 10.43 26.72
CA ALA A 304 23.88 11.34 26.71
C ALA A 304 22.63 10.70 27.34
N GLU A 305 22.44 9.38 27.25
CA GLU A 305 21.38 8.68 28.01
C GLU A 305 21.52 8.93 29.52
N GLN A 306 22.75 8.80 30.05
CA GLN A 306 23.04 9.09 31.46
C GLN A 306 22.79 10.57 31.79
N TYR A 307 23.13 11.48 30.87
CA TYR A 307 22.84 12.90 31.04
C TYR A 307 21.34 13.18 31.12
N PHE A 308 20.54 12.66 30.19
CA PHE A 308 19.10 12.87 30.17
C PHE A 308 18.46 12.27 31.43
N TRP A 309 18.80 11.03 31.78
CA TRP A 309 18.28 10.37 32.96
C TRP A 309 18.53 11.17 34.24
N CYS A 310 19.78 11.58 34.45
CA CYS A 310 20.21 12.25 35.69
C CYS A 310 19.73 13.69 35.84
N ASN A 311 19.27 14.32 34.75
CA ASN A 311 18.64 15.64 34.78
C ASN A 311 17.10 15.57 34.74
N MET A 312 16.54 14.38 34.61
CA MET A 312 15.10 14.16 34.60
C MET A 312 14.58 14.13 36.04
N PRO A 313 13.49 14.87 36.36
CA PRO A 313 12.90 14.80 37.70
C PRO A 313 12.48 13.37 38.06
N ASP A 314 12.65 12.99 39.32
CA ASP A 314 12.48 11.59 39.73
C ASP A 314 11.02 11.10 39.61
N LEU A 315 10.05 11.89 40.11
CA LEU A 315 8.66 11.48 40.25
C LEU A 315 7.68 12.49 39.67
N ARG A 316 6.78 12.01 38.81
CA ARG A 316 5.65 12.79 38.30
C ARG A 316 4.70 13.17 39.44
N PRO A 317 4.35 14.46 39.61
CA PRO A 317 3.37 14.86 40.62
C PRO A 317 2.02 14.19 40.37
N ALA A 318 1.43 13.61 41.42
CA ALA A 318 0.13 12.95 41.33
C ALA A 318 -0.94 13.93 40.80
N GLY A 319 -1.70 13.48 39.80
CA GLY A 319 -2.73 14.31 39.16
C GLY A 319 -2.21 15.44 38.27
N SER A 320 -0.90 15.54 38.02
CA SER A 320 -0.39 16.47 37.01
C SER A 320 -0.81 16.05 35.60
N TRP A 321 -1.13 17.05 34.77
CA TRP A 321 -1.32 16.83 33.34
C TRP A 321 -0.01 16.35 32.72
N ILE A 322 -0.13 15.43 31.76
CA ILE A 322 1.03 14.98 30.99
C ILE A 322 1.40 16.10 30.01
N ASP A 323 2.49 16.79 30.32
CA ASP A 323 3.18 17.68 29.40
C ASP A 323 4.11 16.85 28.51
N ASN A 324 3.89 16.90 27.20
CA ASN A 324 4.71 16.21 26.20
C ASN A 324 6.16 16.72 26.15
N ASN A 325 6.48 17.80 26.88
CA ASN A 325 7.84 18.34 26.99
C ASN A 325 8.50 18.04 28.34
N THR A 326 7.78 17.44 29.29
CA THR A 326 8.29 17.15 30.64
C THR A 326 8.12 15.68 31.00
N PHE A 327 9.26 15.00 31.12
CA PHE A 327 9.36 13.58 31.44
C PHE A 327 9.93 13.38 32.85
N TYR A 328 9.56 12.28 33.49
CA TYR A 328 10.03 11.90 34.81
C TYR A 328 10.63 10.50 34.76
N GLN A 329 11.60 10.20 35.64
CA GLN A 329 12.16 8.85 35.73
C GLN A 329 11.08 7.80 36.04
N SER A 330 10.05 8.20 36.81
CA SER A 330 8.87 7.38 37.10
C SER A 330 8.02 7.00 35.88
N ASP A 331 8.23 7.66 34.74
CA ASP A 331 7.51 7.40 33.49
C ASP A 331 8.12 6.24 32.71
N TYR A 332 9.27 5.73 33.15
CA TYR A 332 10.00 4.66 32.49
C TYR A 332 9.83 3.34 33.22
N VAL A 333 9.69 2.26 32.46
CA VAL A 333 9.66 0.89 32.97
C VAL A 333 10.77 0.08 32.34
N LEU A 334 11.40 -0.72 33.20
CA LEU A 334 12.46 -1.64 32.82
C LEU A 334 11.87 -2.79 32.00
N ARG A 335 12.40 -3.00 30.80
CA ARG A 335 12.01 -4.06 29.86
C ARG A 335 13.23 -4.83 29.38
N SER A 336 13.06 -6.14 29.20
CA SER A 336 14.08 -6.98 28.56
C SER A 336 13.94 -6.86 27.05
N THR A 337 15.04 -6.59 26.37
CA THR A 337 15.08 -6.45 24.91
C THR A 337 16.31 -7.17 24.35
N PRO A 338 16.43 -7.34 23.03
CA PRO A 338 17.65 -7.82 22.40
C PRO A 338 18.89 -6.95 22.64
N PHE A 339 18.71 -5.71 23.13
CA PHE A 339 19.81 -4.81 23.52
C PHE A 339 20.14 -4.87 25.02
N GLY A 340 19.57 -5.84 25.73
CA GLY A 340 19.63 -5.96 27.18
C GLY A 340 18.46 -5.25 27.87
N GLN A 341 18.68 -4.86 29.12
CA GLN A 341 17.67 -4.18 29.93
C GLN A 341 17.56 -2.71 29.50
N MET A 342 16.36 -2.30 29.08
CA MET A 342 16.06 -0.95 28.61
C MET A 342 14.99 -0.31 29.50
N GLN A 343 15.13 0.97 29.77
CA GLN A 343 14.09 1.82 30.36
C GLN A 343 13.23 2.37 29.21
N LEU A 344 11.98 1.93 29.10
CA LEU A 344 11.04 2.39 28.06
C LEU A 344 10.01 3.34 28.66
N ASN A 345 9.78 4.46 27.99
CA ASN A 345 8.70 5.38 28.36
C ASN A 345 7.35 4.68 28.18
N ASN A 346 6.54 4.62 29.24
CA ASN A 346 5.32 3.81 29.26
C ASN A 346 4.08 4.55 29.79
N ILE A 347 4.12 5.88 29.94
CA ILE A 347 2.99 6.62 30.54
C ILE A 347 1.88 6.97 29.56
N ILE A 348 0.63 6.88 30.04
CA ILE A 348 -0.59 7.32 29.36
C ILE A 348 -1.38 8.39 30.13
N ASN A 349 -1.91 9.36 29.38
CA ASN A 349 -2.99 10.24 29.83
C ASN A 349 -4.35 9.68 29.37
N SER A 350 -5.23 9.28 30.30
CA SER A 350 -6.58 8.80 29.98
C SER A 350 -7.47 9.85 29.30
N ALA A 351 -7.14 11.15 29.42
CA ALA A 351 -7.91 12.25 28.83
C ALA A 351 -7.27 12.88 27.57
N GLN A 352 -5.95 12.71 27.36
CA GLN A 352 -5.21 13.41 26.28
C GLN A 352 -4.19 12.53 25.52
N GLY A 353 -4.06 11.24 25.83
CA GLY A 353 -3.47 10.26 24.94
C GLY A 353 -2.02 10.49 24.50
N TYR A 354 -1.10 10.84 25.41
CA TYR A 354 0.31 10.53 25.13
C TYR A 354 0.46 9.02 25.31
N PHE A 355 0.86 8.32 24.25
CA PHE A 355 0.94 6.86 24.20
C PHE A 355 2.34 6.40 23.82
N GLY A 356 3.32 7.31 23.68
CA GLY A 356 4.65 7.01 23.15
C GLY A 356 5.16 8.11 22.24
N VAL A 357 6.34 7.91 21.68
CA VAL A 357 6.97 8.91 20.83
C VAL A 357 6.33 8.96 19.45
N GLU A 358 5.96 10.17 19.03
CA GLU A 358 5.48 10.44 17.68
C GLU A 358 6.66 10.90 16.79
N PRO A 359 6.70 10.49 15.52
CA PRO A 359 5.65 9.77 14.78
C PRO A 359 5.76 8.24 14.84
N PHE A 360 6.71 7.68 15.59
CA PHE A 360 6.92 6.23 15.68
C PHE A 360 5.65 5.46 16.06
N ARG A 361 4.91 5.94 17.07
CA ARG A 361 3.61 5.37 17.44
C ARG A 361 2.62 5.42 16.28
N THR A 362 2.47 6.58 15.63
CA THR A 362 1.59 6.73 14.47
C THR A 362 1.91 5.68 13.39
N TYR A 363 3.18 5.41 13.12
CA TYR A 363 3.59 4.37 12.17
C TYR A 363 3.23 2.95 12.61
N MET A 364 3.42 2.62 13.88
CA MET A 364 3.03 1.31 14.42
C MET A 364 1.51 1.10 14.33
N LEU A 365 0.72 2.10 14.72
CA LEU A 365 -0.74 2.06 14.60
C LEU A 365 -1.21 2.01 13.16
N ALA A 366 -0.53 2.71 12.25
CA ALA A 366 -0.79 2.65 10.82
C ALA A 366 -0.61 1.23 10.27
N PHE A 367 0.52 0.59 10.56
CA PHE A 367 0.75 -0.80 10.19
C PHE A 367 -0.25 -1.74 10.86
N ASN A 368 -0.63 -1.47 12.12
CA ASN A 368 -1.64 -2.28 12.80
C ASN A 368 -3.00 -2.22 12.12
N GLY A 369 -3.49 -1.01 11.83
CA GLY A 369 -4.76 -0.80 11.14
C GLY A 369 -4.77 -1.44 9.76
N LEU A 370 -3.67 -1.30 9.02
CA LEU A 370 -3.49 -1.96 7.73
C LEU A 370 -3.57 -3.48 7.84
N ILE A 371 -2.80 -4.09 8.75
CA ILE A 371 -2.74 -5.55 8.87
C ILE A 371 -4.11 -6.11 9.28
N ARG A 372 -4.82 -5.44 10.20
CA ARG A 372 -6.17 -5.85 10.59
C ARG A 372 -7.16 -5.73 9.43
N TRP A 373 -7.05 -4.67 8.62
CA TRP A 373 -7.84 -4.53 7.41
C TRP A 373 -7.52 -5.65 6.40
N LEU A 374 -6.23 -5.94 6.19
CA LEU A 374 -5.80 -7.04 5.34
C LEU A 374 -6.31 -8.38 5.84
N GLN A 375 -6.24 -8.67 7.15
CA GLN A 375 -6.78 -9.90 7.72
C GLN A 375 -8.26 -10.12 7.39
N ALA A 376 -9.05 -9.04 7.35
CA ALA A 376 -10.45 -9.11 7.00
C ALA A 376 -10.69 -9.43 5.51
N GLN A 377 -9.67 -9.25 4.66
CA GLN A 377 -9.74 -9.43 3.21
C GLN A 377 -8.62 -10.33 2.67
N ALA A 378 -7.94 -11.07 3.55
CA ALA A 378 -6.69 -11.74 3.22
C ALA A 378 -6.98 -12.92 2.31
N SER A 379 -6.22 -13.03 1.23
CA SER A 379 -6.16 -14.26 0.46
C SER A 379 -5.16 -15.23 1.10
N PRO A 380 -5.31 -16.55 0.92
CA PRO A 380 -4.31 -17.52 1.39
C PRO A 380 -2.91 -17.32 0.79
N GLY A 381 -2.78 -16.58 -0.32
CA GLY A 381 -1.50 -16.28 -0.94
C GLY A 381 -0.91 -14.94 -0.50
N ASP A 382 -1.62 -14.14 0.30
CA ASP A 382 -1.10 -12.88 0.82
C ASP A 382 0.03 -13.11 1.81
N ARG A 383 1.12 -12.38 1.64
CA ARG A 383 2.33 -12.51 2.44
C ARG A 383 2.85 -11.14 2.85
N ALA A 384 3.35 -11.06 4.07
CA ALA A 384 3.94 -9.86 4.63
C ALA A 384 5.31 -10.16 5.22
N MET A 385 6.15 -9.14 5.29
CA MET A 385 7.31 -9.13 6.16
C MET A 385 7.41 -7.79 6.88
N PHE A 386 8.07 -7.79 8.03
CA PHE A 386 8.35 -6.58 8.78
C PHE A 386 9.86 -6.40 8.90
N ILE A 387 10.34 -5.21 8.53
CA ILE A 387 11.75 -4.85 8.60
C ILE A 387 11.87 -3.58 9.44
N ALA A 388 12.67 -3.65 10.51
CA ALA A 388 13.00 -2.51 11.36
C ALA A 388 14.51 -2.26 11.42
N TYR A 389 14.93 -1.00 11.45
CA TYR A 389 16.34 -0.62 11.52
C TYR A 389 16.77 -0.28 12.93
N THR A 390 16.93 -1.32 13.74
CA THR A 390 17.23 -1.23 15.18
C THR A 390 18.74 -1.37 15.44
N GLY A 391 19.55 -0.56 14.76
CA GLY A 391 21.01 -0.61 14.89
C GLY A 391 21.77 -1.43 13.85
N THR A 392 22.93 -2.00 14.24
CA THR A 392 23.97 -2.48 13.30
C THR A 392 23.56 -3.65 12.38
N PRO A 393 22.64 -4.56 12.73
CA PRO A 393 21.93 -5.37 11.75
C PRO A 393 20.48 -4.89 11.51
N PHE A 394 20.06 -5.02 10.24
CA PHE A 394 18.65 -5.02 9.85
C PHE A 394 17.97 -6.15 10.63
N ARG A 395 16.89 -5.84 11.36
CA ARG A 395 16.08 -6.89 11.99
C ARG A 395 14.94 -7.24 11.05
N PHE A 396 15.04 -8.44 10.48
CA PHE A 396 13.92 -9.12 9.86
C PHE A 396 13.13 -9.80 10.97
N ILE A 397 11.82 -9.59 10.98
CA ILE A 397 10.97 -10.09 12.06
C ILE A 397 9.99 -11.09 11.45
N TYR A 398 10.05 -12.33 11.94
CA TYR A 398 9.22 -13.44 11.47
C TYR A 398 8.71 -14.29 12.66
N PRO A 399 7.55 -14.96 12.52
CA PRO A 399 6.88 -15.65 13.63
C PRO A 399 7.71 -16.75 14.33
N ASN A 400 8.71 -17.29 13.63
CA ASN A 400 9.52 -18.43 14.08
C ASN A 400 10.97 -18.04 14.45
N ASP A 401 11.26 -16.77 14.75
CA ASP A 401 12.55 -16.35 15.34
C ASP A 401 12.43 -16.11 16.85
N PRO A 402 12.40 -17.16 17.69
CA PRO A 402 12.23 -16.99 19.13
C PRO A 402 13.43 -16.32 19.82
N ASP A 403 14.60 -16.27 19.18
CA ASP A 403 15.86 -15.84 19.83
C ASP A 403 16.44 -14.54 19.23
N GLY A 404 15.84 -13.97 18.19
CA GLY A 404 16.38 -12.81 17.47
C GLY A 404 17.81 -13.05 16.97
N ALA A 405 18.14 -14.30 16.70
CA ALA A 405 19.51 -14.81 16.54
C ALA A 405 19.99 -14.60 15.10
N GLY A 406 20.15 -13.33 14.71
CA GLY A 406 21.00 -12.91 13.61
C GLY A 406 20.28 -12.35 12.37
N PRO A 407 21.03 -11.64 11.49
CA PRO A 407 20.52 -10.97 10.31
C PRO A 407 20.27 -11.93 9.14
N GLN A 408 19.60 -13.06 9.37
CA GLN A 408 19.14 -13.87 8.25
C GLN A 408 17.89 -13.22 7.66
N LEU A 409 17.86 -13.10 6.33
CA LEU A 409 16.67 -12.69 5.58
C LEU A 409 15.53 -13.63 5.96
N GLY A 410 14.66 -13.18 6.86
CA GLY A 410 13.50 -13.94 7.28
C GLY A 410 12.58 -14.23 6.10
N PRO A 411 11.87 -15.37 6.09
CA PRO A 411 10.88 -15.62 5.06
C PRO A 411 9.71 -14.63 5.18
N VAL A 412 9.17 -14.20 4.05
CA VAL A 412 7.83 -13.60 3.98
C VAL A 412 6.82 -14.58 4.59
N SER A 413 5.92 -14.07 5.43
CA SER A 413 4.99 -14.89 6.22
C SER A 413 3.53 -14.55 5.87
N ASP A 414 2.68 -15.56 5.92
CA ASP A 414 1.22 -15.48 5.84
C ASP A 414 0.56 -15.25 7.22
N ASP A 415 1.34 -15.23 8.32
CA ASP A 415 0.84 -14.99 9.67
C ASP A 415 0.62 -13.49 9.93
N MET A 416 -0.45 -12.96 9.34
CA MET A 416 -0.90 -11.60 9.59
C MET A 416 -1.28 -11.39 11.07
N GLY A 417 -1.63 -12.45 11.80
CA GLY A 417 -1.93 -12.43 13.24
C GLY A 417 -0.75 -11.96 14.06
N PHE A 418 0.41 -12.57 13.81
CA PHE A 418 1.68 -12.18 14.40
C PHE A 418 2.01 -10.71 14.12
N PHE A 419 1.88 -10.25 12.87
CA PHE A 419 2.17 -8.84 12.53
C PHE A 419 1.17 -7.86 13.17
N ALA A 420 -0.11 -8.23 13.29
CA ALA A 420 -1.11 -7.44 14.02
C ALA A 420 -0.79 -7.36 15.51
N GLN A 421 -0.21 -8.42 16.08
CA GLN A 421 0.22 -8.38 17.47
C GLN A 421 1.49 -7.52 17.64
N LEU A 422 2.48 -7.70 16.75
CA LEU A 422 3.74 -6.98 16.78
C LEU A 422 3.56 -5.46 16.66
N THR A 423 2.68 -5.04 15.74
CA THR A 423 2.43 -3.62 15.44
C THR A 423 1.44 -2.96 16.40
N ASN A 424 0.76 -3.75 17.25
CA ASN A 424 -0.11 -3.18 18.26
C ASN A 424 0.74 -2.58 19.38
N PHE A 425 0.92 -1.27 19.33
CA PHE A 425 1.78 -0.53 20.26
C PHE A 425 1.36 -0.71 21.73
N GLU A 426 0.07 -0.94 21.98
CA GLU A 426 -0.46 -1.15 23.33
C GLU A 426 0.08 -2.44 23.99
N ASN A 427 0.57 -3.40 23.21
CA ASN A 427 1.08 -4.67 23.72
C ASN A 427 2.37 -4.54 24.54
N ILE A 428 3.08 -3.40 24.46
CA ILE A 428 4.25 -3.11 25.32
C ILE A 428 3.82 -2.90 26.79
N GLY A 429 2.52 -2.68 27.02
CA GLY A 429 1.96 -2.35 28.33
C GLY A 429 2.30 -0.92 28.74
N TRP A 430 1.39 -0.29 29.48
CA TRP A 430 1.49 1.11 29.87
C TRP A 430 1.01 1.35 31.29
N ARG A 431 1.33 2.52 31.84
CA ARG A 431 0.90 3.00 33.14
C ARG A 431 0.12 4.30 33.00
N ASP A 432 -1.09 4.39 33.56
CA ASP A 432 -1.81 5.67 33.59
C ASP A 432 -1.32 6.59 34.72
N VAL A 433 -1.84 7.83 34.73
CA VAL A 433 -1.61 8.83 35.77
C VAL A 433 -2.03 8.39 37.19
N SER A 434 -2.87 7.34 37.31
CA SER A 434 -3.27 6.77 38.61
C SER A 434 -2.33 5.66 39.09
N GLY A 435 -1.36 5.27 38.25
CA GLY A 435 -0.45 4.15 38.50
C GLY A 435 -1.01 2.79 38.10
N SER A 436 -2.23 2.74 37.53
CA SER A 436 -2.79 1.50 36.98
C SER A 436 -1.98 1.08 35.76
N THR A 437 -1.66 -0.20 35.67
CA THR A 437 -0.84 -0.75 34.59
C THR A 437 -1.64 -1.72 33.73
N THR A 438 -1.53 -1.62 32.41
CA THR A 438 -1.98 -2.68 31.52
C THR A 438 -0.94 -3.80 31.44
N PRO A 439 -1.37 -5.07 31.34
CA PRO A 439 -0.45 -6.18 31.19
C PRO A 439 0.31 -6.06 29.87
N GLU A 440 1.59 -6.43 29.90
CA GLU A 440 2.39 -6.63 28.70
C GLU A 440 1.95 -7.91 28.00
N LEU A 441 1.83 -7.86 26.67
CA LEU A 441 1.45 -9.00 25.83
C LEU A 441 2.62 -9.35 24.91
N HIS A 442 3.05 -10.61 24.90
CA HIS A 442 4.18 -11.09 24.10
C HIS A 442 3.71 -12.04 22.98
N PRO A 443 4.35 -12.01 21.79
CA PRO A 443 5.41 -11.09 21.42
C PRO A 443 4.92 -9.66 21.14
N ASN A 444 5.78 -8.65 21.35
CA ASN A 444 5.55 -7.24 21.04
C ASN A 444 6.80 -6.57 20.44
N ALA A 445 6.68 -5.28 20.08
CA ALA A 445 7.75 -4.51 19.46
C ALA A 445 9.05 -4.46 20.29
N ALA A 446 8.96 -4.43 21.63
CA ALA A 446 10.12 -4.38 22.51
C ALA A 446 10.92 -5.69 22.52
N ASP A 447 10.22 -6.84 22.43
CA ASP A 447 10.85 -8.17 22.32
C ASP A 447 11.79 -8.28 21.11
N PHE A 448 11.47 -7.56 20.04
CA PHE A 448 12.28 -7.51 18.82
C PHE A 448 13.18 -6.28 18.73
N GLY A 449 13.23 -5.43 19.76
CA GLY A 449 14.06 -4.24 19.76
C GLY A 449 13.58 -3.14 18.80
N ILE A 450 12.33 -3.17 18.34
CA ILE A 450 11.76 -2.15 17.45
C ILE A 450 11.52 -0.87 18.26
N MET A 451 12.56 -0.05 18.39
CA MET A 451 12.52 1.17 19.17
C MET A 451 13.65 2.12 18.72
N PRO A 452 13.43 3.44 18.71
CA PRO A 452 14.51 4.39 18.55
C PRO A 452 15.47 4.30 19.74
N LEU A 453 16.74 4.03 19.42
CA LEU A 453 17.82 3.91 20.40
C LEU A 453 18.68 5.17 20.38
N PHE A 454 18.92 5.74 21.56
CA PHE A 454 19.90 6.80 21.72
C PHE A 454 21.29 6.23 21.95
N THR A 455 22.15 6.33 20.94
CA THR A 455 23.48 5.68 20.94
C THR A 455 24.53 6.60 20.35
N SER A 456 25.73 6.57 20.93
CA SER A 456 26.90 7.27 20.39
C SER A 456 27.48 6.58 19.14
N ASN A 457 27.07 5.33 18.89
CA ASN A 457 27.40 4.63 17.66
C ASN A 457 26.52 5.17 16.52
N LEU A 458 27.09 6.03 15.67
CA LEU A 458 26.37 6.62 14.55
C LEU A 458 25.72 5.57 13.65
N VAL A 459 26.34 4.40 13.46
CA VAL A 459 25.75 3.32 12.64
C VAL A 459 24.49 2.76 13.29
N GLU A 460 24.42 2.73 14.63
CA GLU A 460 23.25 2.21 15.34
C GLU A 460 22.07 3.19 15.36
N GLY A 461 22.34 4.50 15.43
CA GLY A 461 21.31 5.54 15.50
C GLY A 461 20.90 6.14 14.15
N SER A 462 21.57 5.73 13.06
CA SER A 462 21.39 6.31 11.73
C SER A 462 20.29 5.65 10.89
N THR A 463 19.73 6.44 9.99
CA THR A 463 18.71 6.05 9.01
C THR A 463 19.37 5.51 7.74
N ASN A 464 18.99 4.30 7.31
CA ASN A 464 19.52 3.66 6.10
C ASN A 464 18.41 3.19 5.15
N ILE A 465 17.68 4.15 4.58
CA ILE A 465 16.54 3.92 3.69
C ILE A 465 16.97 3.25 2.36
N VAL A 466 18.21 3.45 1.90
CA VAL A 466 18.70 2.85 0.65
C VAL A 466 18.73 1.32 0.77
N GLU A 467 19.42 0.82 1.80
CA GLU A 467 19.55 -0.62 2.02
C GLU A 467 18.23 -1.28 2.36
N ALA A 468 17.43 -0.60 3.18
CA ALA A 468 16.06 -0.96 3.54
C ALA A 468 15.23 -1.38 2.34
N ILE A 469 15.12 -0.46 1.38
CA ILE A 469 14.31 -0.67 0.18
C ILE A 469 14.93 -1.76 -0.70
N ILE A 470 16.27 -1.80 -0.84
CA ILE A 470 16.95 -2.84 -1.63
C ILE A 470 16.71 -4.23 -1.05
N GLN A 471 16.88 -4.40 0.26
CA GLN A 471 16.67 -5.69 0.94
C GLN A 471 15.21 -6.12 0.88
N ALA A 472 14.28 -5.20 1.14
CA ALA A 472 12.84 -5.46 1.02
C ALA A 472 12.50 -5.90 -0.41
N ALA A 473 12.92 -5.15 -1.42
CA ALA A 473 12.63 -5.46 -2.82
C ALA A 473 13.30 -6.77 -3.28
N ASN A 474 14.52 -7.07 -2.86
CA ASN A 474 15.16 -8.35 -3.13
C ASN A 474 14.38 -9.51 -2.51
N THR A 475 13.96 -9.37 -1.25
CA THR A 475 13.18 -10.39 -0.53
C THR A 475 11.83 -10.60 -1.21
N LEU A 476 11.12 -9.51 -1.55
CA LEU A 476 9.86 -9.59 -2.30
C LEU A 476 10.05 -10.24 -3.68
N ASN A 477 11.15 -9.93 -4.36
CA ASN A 477 11.39 -10.48 -5.70
C ASN A 477 11.77 -11.96 -5.67
N THR A 478 12.36 -12.44 -4.58
CA THR A 478 12.87 -13.81 -4.47
C THR A 478 11.89 -14.77 -3.80
N GLN A 479 11.07 -14.29 -2.86
CA GLN A 479 10.23 -15.15 -2.04
C GLN A 479 8.73 -15.03 -2.33
N CYS A 480 8.31 -13.98 -3.05
CA CYS A 480 6.91 -13.84 -3.43
C CYS A 480 6.62 -14.49 -4.79
N PRO A 481 5.39 -14.97 -5.02
CA PRO A 481 4.97 -15.44 -6.34
C PRO A 481 5.23 -14.38 -7.41
N VAL A 482 5.64 -14.80 -8.62
CA VAL A 482 6.01 -13.84 -9.68
C VAL A 482 4.83 -12.95 -10.08
N ASN A 483 3.60 -13.49 -10.02
CA ASN A 483 2.36 -12.79 -10.36
C ASN A 483 1.78 -11.97 -9.19
N SER A 484 2.42 -12.00 -8.02
CA SER A 484 1.93 -11.26 -6.86
C SER A 484 2.12 -9.75 -7.03
N ARG A 485 1.21 -8.97 -6.46
CA ARG A 485 1.39 -7.53 -6.32
C ARG A 485 2.42 -7.27 -5.23
N LYS A 486 3.59 -6.77 -5.62
CA LYS A 486 4.71 -6.51 -4.71
C LYS A 486 4.71 -5.05 -4.25
N ALA A 487 4.73 -4.82 -2.93
CA ALA A 487 4.75 -3.45 -2.40
C ALA A 487 5.68 -3.28 -1.20
N ILE A 488 6.30 -2.10 -1.08
CA ILE A 488 7.03 -1.66 0.12
C ILE A 488 6.26 -0.50 0.73
N LEU A 489 5.91 -0.64 2.00
CA LEU A 489 5.27 0.38 2.81
C LEU A 489 6.33 0.93 3.76
N LEU A 490 6.86 2.11 3.45
CA LEU A 490 8.01 2.69 4.14
C LEU A 490 7.55 3.77 5.11
N ALA A 491 7.52 3.45 6.40
CA ALA A 491 7.30 4.43 7.45
C ALA A 491 8.62 5.09 7.85
N SER A 492 8.81 6.35 7.48
CA SER A 492 10.04 7.11 7.75
C SER A 492 9.80 8.62 7.59
N ASP A 493 10.61 9.42 8.27
CA ASP A 493 10.72 10.86 8.03
C ASP A 493 11.47 11.19 6.73
N SER A 494 11.97 10.16 6.04
CA SER A 494 12.65 10.19 4.74
C SER A 494 14.08 10.73 4.74
N VAL A 495 14.63 11.16 5.88
CA VAL A 495 15.99 11.71 5.92
C VAL A 495 16.99 10.60 6.20
N SER A 496 17.81 10.29 5.19
CA SER A 496 18.90 9.32 5.34
C SER A 496 20.14 9.96 5.98
N SER A 497 20.75 9.26 6.92
CA SER A 497 22.09 9.59 7.48
C SER A 497 23.14 8.53 7.15
N CYS A 498 22.75 7.44 6.48
CA CYS A 498 23.64 6.49 5.85
C CYS A 498 23.51 6.53 4.31
N SER A 499 24.63 6.29 3.64
CA SER A 499 24.71 5.96 2.21
C SER A 499 25.66 4.78 2.00
N TYR A 500 25.59 4.15 0.83
CA TYR A 500 26.63 3.21 0.43
C TYR A 500 27.84 3.92 -0.15
N ASN A 501 29.04 3.35 0.04
CA ASN A 501 30.16 3.75 -0.79
C ASN A 501 29.87 3.40 -2.25
N PRO A 502 30.16 4.30 -3.22
CA PRO A 502 30.05 4.01 -4.64
C PRO A 502 31.14 3.00 -5.06
N GLY A 503 30.94 1.73 -4.72
CA GLY A 503 31.59 0.60 -5.38
C GLY A 503 30.79 0.19 -6.62
N PRO A 504 31.41 -0.49 -7.60
CA PRO A 504 30.70 -0.95 -8.79
C PRO A 504 29.51 -1.85 -8.40
N PRO A 505 28.36 -1.69 -9.07
CA PRO A 505 27.12 -2.40 -8.75
C PRO A 505 27.21 -3.83 -9.27
N VAL A 506 27.90 -4.72 -8.56
CA VAL A 506 27.96 -6.14 -8.93
C VAL A 506 27.58 -6.98 -7.72
N GLY A 507 26.27 -7.16 -7.53
CA GLY A 507 25.69 -8.09 -6.55
C GLY A 507 25.01 -7.43 -5.34
N PRO A 508 24.22 -8.21 -4.58
CA PRO A 508 23.64 -7.75 -3.32
C PRO A 508 24.76 -7.20 -2.40
N PRO A 509 24.51 -6.13 -1.65
CA PRO A 509 25.53 -5.36 -0.91
C PRO A 509 26.07 -6.07 0.33
N ASN A 510 26.32 -7.38 0.24
CA ASN A 510 26.94 -8.20 1.28
C ASN A 510 28.43 -7.85 1.37
N GLY A 511 28.75 -6.69 1.94
CA GLY A 511 30.12 -6.26 2.24
C GLY A 511 30.53 -4.87 1.74
N ILE A 512 29.64 -4.11 1.08
CA ILE A 512 29.95 -2.71 0.76
C ILE A 512 29.83 -1.89 2.04
N GLY A 513 30.95 -1.33 2.50
CA GLY A 513 30.99 -0.51 3.70
C GLY A 513 29.98 0.63 3.63
N ARG A 514 29.08 0.69 4.61
CA ARG A 514 28.16 1.80 4.83
C ARG A 514 28.96 3.02 5.28
N VAL A 515 28.59 4.19 4.78
CA VAL A 515 29.07 5.47 5.30
C VAL A 515 27.90 6.13 6.00
N CYS A 516 27.89 6.03 7.33
CA CYS A 516 26.91 6.69 8.17
C CYS A 516 27.57 7.89 8.84
N ASN A 517 27.10 9.09 8.47
CA ASN A 517 27.47 10.32 9.15
C ASN A 517 26.35 11.35 8.95
N ASP A 518 26.14 12.21 9.95
CA ASP A 518 25.07 13.22 9.93
C ASP A 518 25.48 14.45 9.09
N SER A 519 26.03 14.22 7.90
CA SER A 519 26.40 15.28 6.96
C SER A 519 25.45 15.33 5.77
N TYR A 520 25.25 16.56 5.29
CA TYR A 520 24.43 16.80 4.11
C TYR A 520 24.96 16.10 2.85
N SER A 521 26.28 15.90 2.73
CA SER A 521 26.86 15.16 1.59
C SER A 521 26.50 13.68 1.62
N THR A 522 26.42 13.06 2.81
CA THR A 522 25.92 11.68 2.95
C THR A 522 24.43 11.57 2.65
N TYR A 523 23.62 12.54 3.08
CA TYR A 523 22.22 12.63 2.65
C TYR A 523 22.10 12.70 1.12
N LEU A 524 22.86 13.58 0.45
CA LEU A 524 22.85 13.72 -1.01
C LEU A 524 23.30 12.43 -1.72
N ALA A 525 24.31 11.73 -1.17
CA ALA A 525 24.74 10.45 -1.70
C ALA A 525 23.62 9.39 -1.61
N ALA A 526 22.91 9.34 -0.48
CA ALA A 526 21.77 8.44 -0.29
C ALA A 526 20.60 8.80 -1.23
N GLU A 527 20.25 10.08 -1.34
CA GLU A 527 19.23 10.58 -2.28
C GLU A 527 19.55 10.19 -3.72
N ASN A 528 20.80 10.37 -4.15
CA ASN A 528 21.25 9.96 -5.48
C ASN A 528 21.13 8.45 -5.67
N GLN A 529 21.47 7.64 -4.67
CA GLN A 529 21.32 6.18 -4.74
C GLN A 529 19.86 5.75 -4.83
N LEU A 530 18.97 6.41 -4.07
CA LEU A 530 17.53 6.16 -4.14
C LEU A 530 17.00 6.38 -5.57
N LEU A 531 17.41 7.47 -6.21
CA LEU A 531 16.89 7.83 -7.54
C LEU A 531 17.57 7.08 -8.70
N THR A 532 18.87 6.79 -8.59
CA THR A 532 19.66 6.25 -9.71
C THR A 532 19.89 4.74 -9.63
N ILE A 533 19.77 4.14 -8.46
CA ILE A 533 19.98 2.70 -8.23
C ILE A 533 18.68 2.04 -7.79
N VAL A 534 18.08 2.53 -6.71
CA VAL A 534 16.93 1.87 -6.09
C VAL A 534 15.68 1.99 -6.95
N LEU A 535 15.37 3.18 -7.47
CA LEU A 535 14.19 3.39 -8.31
C LEU A 535 14.19 2.51 -9.58
N PRO A 536 15.28 2.44 -10.39
CA PRO A 536 15.35 1.49 -11.50
C PRO A 536 15.19 0.03 -11.06
N PHE A 537 15.76 -0.35 -9.92
CA PHE A 537 15.64 -1.69 -9.37
C PHE A 537 14.18 -2.03 -9.00
N LEU A 538 13.47 -1.12 -8.32
CA LEU A 538 12.05 -1.29 -7.98
C LEU A 538 11.18 -1.46 -9.24
N ASN A 539 11.42 -0.64 -10.26
CA ASN A 539 10.70 -0.74 -11.53
C ASN A 539 10.95 -2.07 -12.24
N ALA A 540 12.20 -2.54 -12.27
CA ALA A 540 12.56 -3.83 -12.85
C ALA A 540 11.92 -5.00 -12.08
N ALA A 541 11.88 -4.91 -10.74
CA ALA A 541 11.28 -5.92 -9.87
C ALA A 541 9.73 -5.81 -9.77
N LYS A 542 9.12 -4.82 -10.44
CA LYS A 542 7.69 -4.49 -10.34
C LYS A 542 7.20 -4.31 -8.89
N VAL A 543 8.02 -3.66 -8.07
CA VAL A 543 7.72 -3.37 -6.65
C VAL A 543 7.27 -1.92 -6.51
N SER A 544 6.03 -1.71 -6.06
CA SER A 544 5.53 -0.36 -5.77
C SER A 544 6.04 0.14 -4.42
N LEU A 545 6.55 1.38 -4.35
CA LEU A 545 6.95 2.01 -3.09
C LEU A 545 5.87 2.97 -2.59
N THR A 546 5.47 2.85 -1.33
CA THR A 546 4.50 3.72 -0.67
C THR A 546 5.10 4.27 0.61
N PRO A 547 5.70 5.47 0.58
CA PRO A 547 6.21 6.09 1.79
C PRO A 547 5.05 6.62 2.64
N ILE A 548 5.05 6.25 3.90
CA ILE A 548 4.20 6.74 4.98
C ILE A 548 5.03 7.75 5.77
N ILE A 549 4.72 9.02 5.57
CA ILE A 549 5.54 10.14 6.01
C ILE A 549 4.73 10.96 6.99
N ALA A 550 5.10 10.94 8.26
CA ALA A 550 4.50 11.84 9.22
C ALA A 550 5.13 13.23 9.13
N THR A 551 4.30 14.27 9.20
CA THR A 551 4.80 15.63 9.27
C THR A 551 5.38 15.91 10.65
N VAL A 552 6.70 15.99 10.74
CA VAL A 552 7.38 16.51 11.94
C VAL A 552 7.66 18.02 11.78
N PRO A 553 7.67 18.81 12.86
CA PRO A 553 7.88 20.25 12.79
C PRO A 553 9.15 20.66 12.04
N SER A 554 10.24 19.91 12.16
CA SER A 554 11.54 20.19 11.53
C SER A 554 11.57 19.95 10.01
N LEU A 555 10.66 19.15 9.48
CA LEU A 555 10.49 18.95 8.04
C LEU A 555 9.36 19.83 7.50
N GLY A 556 8.39 20.19 8.33
CA GLY A 556 7.28 21.06 7.97
C GLY A 556 6.26 20.38 7.07
N LEU A 557 5.35 21.20 6.53
CA LEU A 557 4.32 20.76 5.59
C LEU A 557 4.91 20.74 4.17
N GLY A 558 4.91 19.57 3.53
CA GLY A 558 5.51 19.38 2.21
C GLY A 558 4.57 19.52 1.02
N PHE A 559 3.26 19.39 1.23
CA PHE A 559 2.27 19.22 0.15
C PHE A 559 1.58 20.52 -0.23
N PHE A 560 1.46 20.79 -1.53
CA PHE A 560 0.71 21.94 -2.04
C PHE A 560 -0.73 21.59 -2.40
N ASN A 561 -1.67 22.42 -1.95
CA ASN A 561 -3.04 22.40 -2.45
C ASN A 561 -3.07 22.91 -3.91
N ARG A 562 -3.02 22.00 -4.88
CA ARG A 562 -3.09 22.37 -6.31
C ARG A 562 -4.53 22.43 -6.78
N ARG A 563 -4.93 23.57 -7.36
CA ARG A 563 -6.26 23.74 -7.93
C ARG A 563 -6.43 22.93 -9.22
N ASN A 564 -7.57 22.27 -9.36
CA ASN A 564 -8.00 21.69 -10.62
C ASN A 564 -8.55 22.79 -11.53
N THR A 565 -7.81 23.15 -12.59
CA THR A 565 -8.20 24.23 -13.50
C THR A 565 -9.46 23.92 -14.31
N ASN A 566 -9.88 22.66 -14.36
CA ASN A 566 -11.10 22.23 -15.07
C ASN A 566 -12.38 22.41 -14.22
N VAL A 567 -12.23 22.78 -12.95
CA VAL A 567 -13.35 22.93 -12.00
C VAL A 567 -13.43 24.39 -11.56
N SER A 568 -14.54 25.04 -11.91
CA SER A 568 -14.77 26.45 -11.61
C SER A 568 -15.43 26.67 -10.25
N ASP A 569 -16.28 25.75 -9.80
CA ASP A 569 -17.00 25.84 -8.53
C ASP A 569 -16.05 25.50 -7.36
N PRO A 570 -15.78 26.45 -6.43
CA PRO A 570 -14.96 26.19 -5.26
C PRO A 570 -15.57 25.19 -4.27
N ASN A 571 -16.84 24.83 -4.40
CA ASN A 571 -17.50 23.85 -3.54
C ASN A 571 -17.44 22.41 -4.10
N ASP A 572 -16.98 22.23 -5.33
CA ASP A 572 -16.85 20.90 -5.93
C ASP A 572 -15.77 20.07 -5.20
N PRO A 573 -16.01 18.80 -4.85
CA PRO A 573 -15.01 17.91 -4.24
C PRO A 573 -13.69 17.83 -5.02
N ASN A 574 -13.75 18.00 -6.35
CA ASN A 574 -12.59 17.94 -7.24
C ASN A 574 -11.96 19.30 -7.50
N TYR A 575 -12.32 20.34 -6.76
CA TYR A 575 -11.75 21.69 -6.92
C TYR A 575 -10.24 21.70 -6.69
N PHE A 576 -9.74 20.87 -5.77
CA PHE A 576 -8.32 20.59 -5.61
C PHE A 576 -7.96 19.22 -6.16
N LEU A 577 -6.78 19.10 -6.74
CA LEU A 577 -6.28 17.84 -7.27
C LEU A 577 -5.99 16.85 -6.14
N SER A 578 -6.46 15.62 -6.30
CA SER A 578 -6.03 14.49 -5.49
C SER A 578 -4.61 14.06 -5.85
N PHE A 579 -3.99 13.22 -5.01
CA PHE A 579 -2.67 12.65 -5.31
C PHE A 579 -2.63 11.95 -6.68
N ASP A 580 -3.64 11.11 -6.96
CA ASP A 580 -3.70 10.32 -8.21
C ASP A 580 -3.91 11.21 -9.44
N GLN A 581 -4.77 12.23 -9.32
CA GLN A 581 -4.97 13.23 -10.38
C GLN A 581 -3.67 14.00 -10.65
N THR A 582 -2.95 14.33 -9.58
CA THR A 582 -1.70 15.08 -9.67
C THR A 582 -0.59 14.27 -10.33
N ALA A 583 -0.47 12.99 -9.97
CA ALA A 583 0.39 12.03 -10.66
C ALA A 583 0.07 11.92 -12.15
N ALA A 584 -1.22 11.77 -12.48
CA ALA A 584 -1.70 11.65 -13.86
C ALA A 584 -1.43 12.90 -14.71
N LEU A 585 -1.48 14.09 -14.08
CA LEU A 585 -1.14 15.36 -14.73
C LEU A 585 0.38 15.61 -14.82
N GLY A 586 1.20 14.67 -14.37
CA GLY A 586 2.66 14.70 -14.48
C GLY A 586 3.31 15.66 -13.50
N TYR A 587 2.66 15.98 -12.38
CA TYR A 587 3.33 16.68 -11.30
C TYR A 587 4.32 15.74 -10.61
N GLY A 588 5.42 16.30 -10.11
CA GLY A 588 6.46 15.55 -9.43
C GLY A 588 6.71 16.03 -8.00
N GLY A 589 7.40 15.20 -7.23
CA GLY A 589 8.05 15.65 -5.99
C GLY A 589 9.33 16.46 -6.28
N LEU A 590 10.09 16.08 -7.31
CA LEU A 590 11.37 16.71 -7.65
C LEU A 590 11.25 17.72 -8.79
N ALA A 591 12.01 18.83 -8.68
CA ALA A 591 12.29 19.73 -9.79
C ALA A 591 13.30 19.07 -10.74
N ILE A 592 12.85 18.09 -11.51
CA ILE A 592 13.66 17.54 -12.60
C ILE A 592 13.74 18.64 -13.67
N PRO A 593 14.89 18.86 -14.36
CA PRO A 593 15.04 19.93 -15.37
C PRO A 593 13.95 19.98 -16.47
N ALA A 594 13.20 18.89 -16.66
CA ALA A 594 12.09 18.80 -17.60
C ALA A 594 10.72 19.20 -17.03
N LEU A 595 10.57 19.35 -15.72
CA LEU A 595 9.32 19.79 -15.08
C LEU A 595 9.43 21.28 -14.73
N PRO A 596 8.57 22.14 -15.31
CA PRO A 596 8.53 23.54 -14.90
C PRO A 596 8.13 23.65 -13.42
N ALA A 597 8.69 24.63 -12.69
CA ALA A 597 8.49 24.79 -11.24
C ALA A 597 7.01 24.88 -10.80
N ASN A 598 6.11 25.23 -11.72
CA ASN A 598 4.67 25.25 -11.50
C ASN A 598 4.00 23.85 -11.50
N ARG A 599 4.75 22.77 -11.78
CA ARG A 599 4.29 21.37 -11.74
C ARG A 599 4.85 20.58 -10.57
N LEU A 600 5.26 21.25 -9.50
CA LEU A 600 5.65 20.59 -8.26
C LEU A 600 4.42 20.33 -7.39
N PHE A 601 4.29 19.12 -6.86
CA PHE A 601 3.24 18.81 -5.87
C PHE A 601 3.75 18.85 -4.44
N PHE A 602 5.04 18.60 -4.28
CA PHE A 602 5.74 18.73 -3.01
C PHE A 602 6.73 19.87 -3.10
N SER A 603 6.92 20.58 -1.98
CA SER A 603 7.98 21.55 -1.84
C SER A 603 9.32 20.82 -1.77
N TYR A 604 10.17 21.09 -2.76
CA TYR A 604 11.55 20.60 -2.77
C TYR A 604 12.51 21.59 -2.10
N SER A 605 12.10 22.85 -1.95
CA SER A 605 12.90 23.89 -1.32
C SER A 605 12.68 23.91 0.18
N SER A 606 13.77 23.93 0.91
CA SER A 606 13.77 24.23 2.33
C SER A 606 13.49 25.73 2.56
N ASP A 607 12.82 26.09 3.66
CA ASP A 607 12.53 27.50 3.99
C ASP A 607 12.94 27.85 5.43
N ARG A 608 13.08 29.17 5.64
CA ARG A 608 13.15 29.80 6.96
C ARG A 608 11.98 30.76 7.09
N THR A 609 11.16 30.61 8.11
CA THR A 609 9.93 31.42 8.28
C THR A 609 10.19 32.88 8.69
N LEU A 610 11.41 33.25 9.12
CA LEU A 610 11.72 34.60 9.61
C LEU A 610 13.09 35.12 9.14
N GLY A 611 13.09 36.26 8.44
CA GLY A 611 14.24 37.17 8.28
C GLY A 611 15.25 36.82 7.19
N TYR A 612 15.17 37.58 6.09
CA TYR A 612 15.97 37.54 4.85
C TYR A 612 17.49 37.81 4.99
N ASP A 613 18.05 37.92 6.19
CA ASP A 613 19.38 38.56 6.38
C ASP A 613 20.60 37.62 6.33
N LEU A 614 20.42 36.30 6.29
CA LEU A 614 21.55 35.34 6.28
C LEU A 614 21.81 34.67 4.94
N CYS A 615 20.87 34.73 4.00
CA CYS A 615 21.00 34.12 2.69
C CYS A 615 20.93 35.22 1.63
N VAL A 616 22.00 35.39 0.85
CA VAL A 616 22.02 36.36 -0.25
C VAL A 616 20.94 35.96 -1.26
N ALA A 617 20.40 36.90 -2.04
CA ALA A 617 19.32 36.70 -3.01
C ALA A 617 19.54 35.54 -4.03
N ASN A 618 20.76 34.98 -4.08
CA ASN A 618 21.14 33.84 -4.91
C ASN A 618 20.93 32.46 -4.23
N GLY A 619 20.39 32.39 -3.00
CA GLY A 619 20.13 31.11 -2.31
C GLY A 619 21.34 30.51 -1.57
N GLU A 620 22.40 31.29 -1.36
CA GLU A 620 23.55 30.90 -0.55
C GLU A 620 23.47 31.58 0.83
N CYS A 621 23.58 30.80 1.91
CA CYS A 621 23.64 31.27 3.29
C CYS A 621 25.08 31.11 3.80
N ASN A 622 25.85 32.19 3.94
CA ASN A 622 27.26 32.15 4.38
C ASN A 622 28.12 31.08 3.67
N GLY A 623 27.91 30.85 2.37
CA GLY A 623 28.67 29.86 1.58
C GLY A 623 28.15 28.42 1.63
N VAL A 624 27.00 28.14 2.25
CA VAL A 624 26.26 26.87 2.14
C VAL A 624 24.90 27.07 1.46
N THR A 625 24.38 26.02 0.81
CA THR A 625 23.04 26.09 0.19
C THR A 625 21.94 26.13 1.26
N VAL A 626 20.76 26.69 0.93
CA VAL A 626 19.58 26.69 1.84
C VAL A 626 19.23 25.27 2.31
N ASP A 627 19.29 24.27 1.43
CA ASP A 627 19.04 22.88 1.81
C ASP A 627 20.10 22.31 2.75
N GLN A 628 21.38 22.62 2.52
CA GLN A 628 22.45 22.23 3.44
C GLN A 628 22.26 22.85 4.81
N TYR A 629 21.99 24.16 4.86
CA TYR A 629 21.71 24.86 6.11
C TYR A 629 20.49 24.28 6.83
N SER A 630 19.45 23.94 6.06
CA SER A 630 18.21 23.38 6.61
C SER A 630 18.41 21.98 7.16
N TYR A 631 19.14 21.13 6.44
CA TYR A 631 19.62 19.85 6.94
C TYR A 631 20.47 20.03 8.20
N ASP A 632 21.41 20.99 8.18
CA ASP A 632 22.30 21.24 9.30
C ASP A 632 21.58 21.77 10.55
N SER A 633 20.40 22.36 10.37
CA SER A 633 19.58 22.98 11.41
C SER A 633 18.35 22.13 11.80
N LEU A 634 18.22 20.92 11.25
CA LEU A 634 17.12 19.99 11.52
C LEU A 634 16.90 19.78 13.03
N GLY A 635 15.77 20.28 13.54
CA GLY A 635 15.38 20.20 14.95
C GLY A 635 16.21 21.06 15.91
N ILE A 636 17.09 21.91 15.39
CA ILE A 636 17.84 22.91 16.15
C ILE A 636 17.17 24.27 16.04
N ASP A 637 16.83 24.67 14.81
CA ASP A 637 16.14 25.93 14.55
C ASP A 637 14.65 25.64 14.30
N PRO A 638 13.74 26.04 15.22
CA PRO A 638 12.31 25.81 15.08
C PRO A 638 11.67 26.63 13.95
N ASP A 639 12.41 27.51 13.28
CA ASP A 639 11.96 28.28 12.10
C ASP A 639 12.46 27.73 10.77
N VAL A 640 13.28 26.67 10.79
CA VAL A 640 13.87 26.06 9.59
C VAL A 640 13.19 24.75 9.25
N ARG A 641 12.97 24.48 7.95
CA ARG A 641 12.24 23.31 7.48
C ARG A 641 12.95 22.63 6.32
N PHE A 642 13.31 21.35 6.47
CA PHE A 642 13.98 20.58 5.42
C PHE A 642 12.99 19.67 4.67
N ARG A 643 12.39 20.15 3.57
CA ARG A 643 11.30 19.44 2.87
C ARG A 643 11.76 18.51 1.74
N ARG A 644 13.00 18.66 1.29
CA ARG A 644 13.63 17.89 0.21
C ARG A 644 13.39 16.36 0.29
N PRO A 645 13.46 15.70 1.46
CA PRO A 645 13.25 14.26 1.58
C PRO A 645 11.88 13.78 1.09
N TYR A 646 10.82 14.53 1.39
CA TYR A 646 9.45 14.18 1.02
C TYR A 646 9.27 14.11 -0.49
N ALA A 647 9.87 15.07 -1.19
CA ALA A 647 9.86 15.15 -2.63
C ALA A 647 10.56 13.94 -3.29
N THR A 648 11.69 13.50 -2.75
CA THR A 648 12.44 12.34 -3.25
C THR A 648 11.63 11.05 -3.16
N LEU A 649 11.14 10.70 -1.96
CA LEU A 649 10.36 9.45 -1.80
C LEU A 649 9.01 9.51 -2.52
N SER A 650 8.35 10.67 -2.55
CA SER A 650 7.11 10.84 -3.30
C SER A 650 7.34 10.67 -4.81
N HIS A 651 8.46 11.17 -5.32
CA HIS A 651 8.84 10.93 -6.72
C HIS A 651 9.03 9.44 -7.01
N MET A 652 9.71 8.70 -6.13
CA MET A 652 9.84 7.25 -6.27
C MET A 652 8.50 6.53 -6.21
N ALA A 653 7.59 6.96 -5.32
CA ALA A 653 6.24 6.40 -5.22
C ALA A 653 5.48 6.56 -6.55
N PHE A 654 5.45 7.77 -7.12
CA PHE A 654 4.82 8.03 -8.42
C PHE A 654 5.40 7.16 -9.54
N ARG A 655 6.73 6.98 -9.56
CA ARG A 655 7.42 6.26 -10.64
C ARG A 655 7.29 4.74 -10.55
N THR A 656 7.00 4.21 -9.36
CA THR A 656 6.82 2.78 -9.11
C THR A 656 5.34 2.36 -9.04
N GLY A 657 4.41 3.30 -9.26
CA GLY A 657 2.98 3.05 -9.17
C GLY A 657 2.44 2.92 -7.74
N GLY A 658 3.23 3.33 -6.74
CA GLY A 658 2.78 3.44 -5.35
C GLY A 658 2.20 4.82 -5.02
N LYS A 659 1.95 5.07 -3.73
CA LYS A 659 1.32 6.31 -3.23
C LYS A 659 2.18 6.97 -2.16
N ALA A 660 2.26 8.30 -2.14
CA ALA A 660 2.90 9.00 -1.03
C ALA A 660 1.84 9.38 0.01
N CYS A 661 1.94 8.80 1.19
CA CYS A 661 1.00 8.97 2.27
C CYS A 661 1.56 9.99 3.26
N LEU A 662 1.18 11.25 3.11
CA LEU A 662 1.50 12.26 4.11
C LEU A 662 0.49 12.19 5.24
N LEU A 663 0.97 12.03 6.46
CA LEU A 663 0.13 11.97 7.64
C LEU A 663 0.04 13.37 8.23
N LEU A 664 -1.13 13.98 8.04
CA LEU A 664 -1.43 15.32 8.52
C LEU A 664 -2.38 15.25 9.73
N PRO A 665 -2.30 16.20 10.68
CA PRO A 665 -3.26 16.24 11.78
C PRO A 665 -4.68 16.54 11.27
N ARG A 666 -5.70 16.08 12.00
CA ARG A 666 -7.09 16.52 11.77
C ARG A 666 -7.23 18.00 12.11
N HIS A 667 -8.18 18.67 11.47
CA HIS A 667 -8.48 20.07 11.78
C HIS A 667 -8.97 20.21 13.25
N PRO A 668 -8.52 21.22 14.02
CA PRO A 668 -8.89 21.41 15.43
C PRO A 668 -10.40 21.51 15.70
N ASN A 669 -11.16 22.04 14.73
CA ASN A 669 -12.63 22.14 14.81
C ASN A 669 -13.35 20.79 14.62
N GLY A 670 -12.62 19.68 14.49
CA GLY A 670 -13.16 18.33 14.30
C GLY A 670 -14.07 18.24 13.08
N ASN A 671 -15.14 17.46 13.20
CA ASN A 671 -16.05 17.12 12.10
C ASN A 671 -16.67 18.33 11.40
N SER A 672 -16.77 19.50 12.05
CA SER A 672 -17.33 20.72 11.42
C SER A 672 -16.46 21.31 10.30
N ALA A 673 -15.18 20.92 10.25
CA ALA A 673 -14.26 21.29 9.18
C ALA A 673 -14.35 20.36 7.97
N TYR A 674 -15.13 19.28 8.06
CA TYR A 674 -15.24 18.25 7.05
C TYR A 674 -16.70 18.11 6.60
N ALA A 675 -16.90 17.82 5.33
CA ALA A 675 -18.23 17.59 4.76
C ALA A 675 -18.19 16.41 3.79
N ASP A 676 -19.31 15.69 3.72
CA ASP A 676 -19.56 14.77 2.62
C ASP A 676 -19.78 15.59 1.34
N LEU A 677 -18.76 15.61 0.48
CA LEU A 677 -18.77 16.40 -0.76
C LEU A 677 -19.16 15.57 -1.98
N ASP A 678 -19.12 14.23 -1.91
CA ASP A 678 -19.45 13.33 -3.02
C ASP A 678 -20.80 12.60 -2.84
N GLY A 679 -21.41 12.72 -1.65
CA GLY A 679 -22.69 12.09 -1.31
C GLY A 679 -22.58 10.59 -1.06
N ASP A 680 -21.35 10.06 -0.94
CA ASP A 680 -21.11 8.65 -0.69
C ASP A 680 -20.78 8.41 0.79
N PRO A 681 -21.70 7.83 1.59
CA PRO A 681 -21.46 7.60 3.01
C PRO A 681 -20.34 6.57 3.28
N SER A 682 -19.84 5.88 2.24
CA SER A 682 -18.69 4.98 2.36
C SER A 682 -17.35 5.72 2.27
N THR A 683 -17.33 6.97 1.83
CA THR A 683 -16.13 7.81 1.81
C THR A 683 -16.05 8.66 3.08
N PRO A 684 -14.88 8.78 3.70
CA PRO A 684 -14.64 9.74 4.77
C PRO A 684 -14.93 11.17 4.31
N PRO A 685 -15.61 11.98 5.14
CA PRO A 685 -15.87 13.39 4.87
C PRO A 685 -14.58 14.14 4.50
N GLN A 686 -14.65 15.04 3.52
CA GLN A 686 -13.51 15.77 3.00
C GLN A 686 -13.37 17.14 3.66
N LEU A 687 -12.14 17.62 3.82
CA LEU A 687 -11.83 18.95 4.35
C LEU A 687 -12.46 20.01 3.45
N LEU A 688 -13.24 20.92 4.04
CA LEU A 688 -13.91 21.98 3.30
C LEU A 688 -12.91 22.80 2.46
N ASN A 689 -13.23 23.02 1.19
CA ASN A 689 -12.38 23.77 0.27
C ASN A 689 -12.12 25.21 0.74
N SER A 690 -13.03 25.80 1.53
CA SER A 690 -12.84 27.13 2.15
C SER A 690 -11.70 27.18 3.17
N LEU A 691 -11.27 26.02 3.69
CA LEU A 691 -10.15 25.89 4.63
C LEU A 691 -8.83 25.57 3.92
N ARG A 692 -8.85 25.47 2.58
CA ARG A 692 -7.70 25.17 1.74
C ARG A 692 -7.38 26.39 0.89
N VAL A 693 -6.10 26.74 0.79
CA VAL A 693 -5.65 27.86 -0.02
C VAL A 693 -4.82 27.33 -1.18
N ALA A 694 -5.17 27.71 -2.41
CA ALA A 694 -4.44 27.28 -3.59
C ALA A 694 -2.96 27.68 -3.52
N ASP A 695 -2.09 26.75 -3.93
CA ASP A 695 -0.65 26.88 -3.96
C ASP A 695 0.00 27.13 -2.59
N GLN A 696 -0.74 26.90 -1.50
CA GLN A 696 -0.22 26.89 -0.13
C GLN A 696 -0.05 25.47 0.38
N HIS A 697 0.79 25.32 1.40
CA HIS A 697 0.98 24.04 2.06
C HIS A 697 -0.32 23.59 2.74
N GLN A 698 -0.67 22.31 2.59
CA GLN A 698 -1.81 21.74 3.29
C GLN A 698 -1.43 21.42 4.74
N ALA A 699 -2.14 22.06 5.69
CA ALA A 699 -1.87 21.94 7.12
C ALA A 699 -2.61 20.79 7.80
N PHE A 700 -3.71 20.32 7.22
CA PHE A 700 -4.60 19.34 7.83
C PHE A 700 -4.92 18.20 6.88
N ALA A 701 -5.34 17.06 7.41
CA ALA A 701 -5.79 15.92 6.63
C ALA A 701 -6.87 16.33 5.62
N SER A 702 -6.80 15.84 4.39
CA SER A 702 -7.80 16.11 3.34
C SER A 702 -9.13 15.43 3.61
N GLU A 703 -9.11 14.43 4.48
CA GLU A 703 -10.23 13.56 4.83
C GLU A 703 -10.32 13.53 6.35
N ASP A 704 -11.50 13.26 6.89
CA ASP A 704 -11.75 13.23 8.34
C ASP A 704 -11.20 11.94 8.98
N LEU A 705 -9.89 11.76 8.85
CA LEU A 705 -9.13 10.59 9.27
C LEU A 705 -7.98 11.01 10.16
N THR A 706 -7.76 10.28 11.24
CA THR A 706 -6.57 10.40 12.07
C THR A 706 -5.31 9.98 11.28
N PRO A 707 -4.10 10.39 11.69
CA PRO A 707 -2.86 9.99 11.02
C PRO A 707 -2.71 8.46 10.81
N PRO A 708 -3.02 7.58 11.80
CA PRO A 708 -3.00 6.14 11.56
C PRO A 708 -4.02 5.67 10.53
N GLU A 709 -5.22 6.24 10.51
CA GLU A 709 -6.27 5.90 9.54
C GLU A 709 -5.91 6.36 8.12
N GLN A 710 -5.30 7.54 7.96
CA GLN A 710 -4.77 8.02 6.68
C GLN A 710 -3.73 7.04 6.11
N ALA A 711 -2.80 6.60 6.95
CA ALA A 711 -1.76 5.66 6.56
C ALA A 711 -2.35 4.29 6.17
N ALA A 712 -3.28 3.76 6.98
CA ALA A 712 -3.95 2.49 6.71
C ALA A 712 -4.73 2.55 5.38
N ARG A 713 -5.49 3.63 5.15
CA ARG A 713 -6.23 3.84 3.90
C ARG A 713 -5.28 3.95 2.70
N CYS A 714 -4.18 4.69 2.84
CA CYS A 714 -3.22 4.87 1.76
C CYS A 714 -2.52 3.54 1.41
N ALA A 715 -2.10 2.76 2.41
CA ALA A 715 -1.54 1.43 2.20
C ALA A 715 -2.58 0.46 1.59
N GLN A 716 -3.84 0.52 2.01
CA GLN A 716 -4.96 -0.20 1.38
C GLN A 716 -5.10 0.15 -0.11
N GLN A 717 -5.01 1.43 -0.47
CA GLN A 717 -5.07 1.86 -1.86
C GLN A 717 -3.89 1.35 -2.68
N THR A 718 -2.68 1.29 -2.09
CA THR A 718 -1.48 0.72 -2.75
C THR A 718 -1.65 -0.77 -3.00
N LEU A 719 -2.07 -1.52 -1.98
CA LEU A 719 -2.22 -2.98 -2.08
C LEU A 719 -3.44 -3.39 -2.90
N GLY A 720 -4.45 -2.52 -2.98
CA GLY A 720 -5.72 -2.79 -3.64
C GLY A 720 -6.71 -3.44 -2.69
N VAL A 721 -7.97 -2.99 -2.80
CA VAL A 721 -9.08 -3.46 -1.96
C VAL A 721 -9.62 -4.83 -2.36
N ASN A 722 -9.34 -5.26 -3.59
CA ASN A 722 -9.81 -6.52 -4.11
C ASN A 722 -8.59 -7.33 -4.56
N PRO A 723 -8.32 -8.51 -3.95
CA PRO A 723 -7.25 -9.37 -4.42
C PRO A 723 -7.62 -10.08 -5.73
N PHE A 724 -8.80 -9.85 -6.30
CA PHE A 724 -9.22 -10.42 -7.58
C PHE A 724 -9.07 -9.40 -8.70
N MET A 725 -8.64 -9.87 -9.88
CA MET A 725 -8.65 -9.08 -11.12
C MET A 725 -9.26 -9.87 -12.28
N LEU A 726 -9.89 -9.15 -13.21
CA LEU A 726 -10.23 -9.70 -14.52
C LEU A 726 -9.00 -9.70 -15.41
N VAL A 727 -8.81 -10.79 -16.13
CA VAL A 727 -7.74 -10.95 -17.11
C VAL A 727 -8.37 -11.19 -18.47
N SER A 728 -7.81 -10.55 -19.49
CA SER A 728 -8.11 -10.88 -20.88
C SER A 728 -7.21 -12.03 -21.30
N GLU A 729 -7.82 -13.05 -21.90
CA GLU A 729 -7.11 -14.10 -22.64
C GLU A 729 -6.89 -13.69 -24.10
#